data_AF-A0A0G1R372-F1
#
_entry.id   AF-A0A0G1R372-F1
#
_cell.length_a   1.000
_cell.length_b   1.000
_cell.length_c   1.000
_cell.angle_alpha   90.00
_cell.angle_beta   90.00
_cell.angle_gamma   90.00
#
_symmetry.space_group_name_H-M   'P 1'
#
loop_
_entity.id
_entity.type
_entity.pdbx_description
1 polymer ?
#
loop_
_entity_poly.entity_id
_entity_poly.type
_entity_poly.pdbx_seq_one_letter_code
_entity_poly.pdbx_strand_id
1 'polypeptide(L)'
;MKKQPFLIFGLLAGMGFMGSLLFALVSFASPIPMVQAEVERIAVGSSWTTTVQPMSALRLVARITGDVPAGGNYAMEVYVNGKPVISSLLNKGASFTFKDGRTFPYRSENGWMLFYSQNFSVNNTAASGGYQVLTDPGQAYLYEWNISSLVGGASSMKLEIKNNGKTAGRQILVQVLSRYPIAELGNCGDENACRDYCGKQANYAACSDYGAKNNIISPEDAEKAKKFADVLNGAGPGGCKDEASCRSYCEGVAHLEECISFAQKHNFASGDQLAEAQKVLSALKKGATLPGGCTDKNSCESYCKDSAHVEECLSFAKKAGFISDQEAAEAEKVLPFIKSGQTPGGCTTKADCQKFCDDSSNNTECVNFAEKAGFMSKEDATMARITGGKGPGGCKSKDSCETYCNAKTHQQECFDFAQKYNLIPPDKLKEMREGMGRLRSGLDQMPQEAISCLKDNLGQDIVTKIQDGSFTPGPQTGDTIKGCFDKVMPQLQAKLKQGLDQATPAALQCLQNGLGEDGLQKIKNGEAPTPENGDVLKKCFGAMKSEGMNKLKNGLSKMPPEVRSCITEKLGADTVQKIQSGEDVNIGPEIGSAMQECAKAGVAAMQQKMDEGLKSAPPEIKSCVESKLGSMSAKMQSGELSGEADVQKLIQSVPSCSYVPAGTAQDMCKKCKTE
;
A
#
# COMPACT_ATOMS: atom_id res chain seq x y z
N MET A 1 2.86 -13.42 -11.39
CA MET A 1 2.45 -14.06 -12.66
C MET A 1 1.58 -15.28 -12.35
N LYS A 2 0.34 -15.36 -12.87
CA LYS A 2 -0.62 -16.46 -12.60
C LYS A 2 -0.47 -17.67 -13.55
N LYS A 3 0.74 -17.96 -14.03
CA LYS A 3 1.05 -19.11 -14.90
C LYS A 3 2.32 -19.78 -14.39
N GLN A 4 2.21 -21.05 -13.99
CA GLN A 4 3.35 -21.88 -13.60
C GLN A 4 3.97 -22.49 -14.86
N PRO A 5 5.31 -22.46 -15.02
CA PRO A 5 6.00 -23.28 -16.01
C PRO A 5 6.14 -24.70 -15.45
N PHE A 6 5.02 -25.41 -15.41
CA PHE A 6 4.97 -26.87 -15.30
C PHE A 6 4.34 -27.48 -16.58
N LEU A 7 4.72 -26.89 -17.70
CA LEU A 7 4.32 -27.29 -19.05
C LEU A 7 5.25 -28.36 -19.59
N ILE A 8 5.19 -29.53 -18.97
CA ILE A 8 5.62 -30.79 -19.61
C ILE A 8 4.41 -31.73 -19.80
N PHE A 9 3.41 -31.77 -18.89
CA PHE A 9 2.15 -32.52 -19.11
C PHE A 9 0.88 -31.90 -18.48
N GLY A 10 0.41 -30.75 -19.00
CA GLY A 10 -1.00 -30.33 -18.84
C GLY A 10 -1.99 -31.22 -19.63
N LEU A 11 -1.43 -32.04 -20.52
CA LEU A 11 -2.05 -32.50 -21.74
C LEU A 11 -2.88 -33.76 -21.58
N LEU A 12 -2.28 -34.77 -20.96
CA LEU A 12 -2.95 -36.03 -20.65
C LEU A 12 -3.59 -35.98 -19.26
N ALA A 13 -3.82 -34.78 -18.71
CA ALA A 13 -5.01 -34.52 -17.90
C ALA A 13 -6.27 -34.38 -18.77
N GLY A 14 -6.13 -34.25 -20.11
CA GLY A 14 -7.20 -34.15 -21.10
C GLY A 14 -7.61 -35.45 -21.75
N MET A 15 -6.67 -36.22 -22.30
CA MET A 15 -6.97 -37.61 -22.70
C MET A 15 -7.08 -38.53 -21.48
N GLY A 16 -6.29 -38.27 -20.46
CA GLY A 16 -6.59 -38.72 -19.10
C GLY A 16 -7.77 -38.00 -18.46
N PHE A 17 -8.56 -37.16 -19.14
CA PHE A 17 -9.85 -36.66 -18.63
C PHE A 17 -10.97 -37.64 -18.90
N MET A 18 -11.00 -38.35 -20.04
CA MET A 18 -11.82 -39.58 -20.12
C MET A 18 -11.41 -40.51 -18.99
N GLY A 19 -10.10 -40.70 -18.87
CA GLY A 19 -9.51 -41.50 -17.82
C GLY A 19 -9.59 -40.93 -16.39
N SER A 20 -10.11 -39.71 -16.18
CA SER A 20 -10.28 -39.01 -14.88
C SER A 20 -11.70 -38.60 -14.53
N LEU A 21 -12.61 -38.51 -15.51
CA LEU A 21 -14.03 -38.76 -15.30
C LEU A 21 -14.22 -40.19 -14.85
N LEU A 22 -13.52 -41.14 -15.49
CA LEU A 22 -13.53 -42.51 -15.06
C LEU A 22 -12.52 -42.83 -13.95
N PHE A 23 -11.39 -42.13 -13.72
CA PHE A 23 -10.71 -42.20 -12.41
C PHE A 23 -11.59 -41.62 -11.28
N ALA A 24 -12.47 -40.65 -11.54
CA ALA A 24 -13.46 -40.21 -10.55
C ALA A 24 -14.57 -41.26 -10.30
N LEU A 25 -14.79 -42.20 -11.22
CA LEU A 25 -15.66 -43.37 -11.04
C LEU A 25 -14.91 -44.63 -10.55
N VAL A 26 -13.59 -44.72 -10.73
CA VAL A 26 -12.80 -45.97 -10.65
C VAL A 26 -11.57 -45.88 -9.72
N SER A 27 -11.18 -44.70 -9.24
CA SER A 27 -10.02 -44.50 -8.34
C SER A 27 -10.34 -43.63 -7.14
N PHE A 28 -10.97 -44.24 -6.14
CA PHE A 28 -11.03 -43.71 -4.79
C PHE A 28 -9.67 -43.91 -4.06
N ALA A 29 -8.65 -43.18 -4.51
CA ALA A 29 -7.33 -43.07 -3.88
C ALA A 29 -7.04 -41.65 -3.35
N SER A 30 -8.09 -40.92 -2.96
CA SER A 30 -8.08 -39.70 -2.14
C SER A 30 -9.50 -39.50 -1.59
N PRO A 31 -9.69 -38.82 -0.44
CA PRO A 31 -10.92 -38.97 0.35
C PRO A 31 -12.16 -38.52 -0.41
N ILE A 32 -13.06 -39.49 -0.64
CA ILE A 32 -14.38 -39.31 -1.25
C ILE A 32 -15.08 -38.10 -0.61
N PRO A 33 -15.58 -37.11 -1.39
CA PRO A 33 -16.60 -36.20 -0.87
C PRO A 33 -17.82 -37.07 -0.55
N MET A 34 -18.00 -37.34 0.75
CA MET A 34 -19.04 -38.23 1.23
C MET A 34 -20.39 -37.64 0.86
N VAL A 35 -21.17 -38.39 0.05
CA VAL A 35 -22.64 -38.28 -0.05
C VAL A 35 -23.18 -37.71 1.23
N GLN A 36 -23.91 -36.60 1.19
CA GLN A 36 -24.60 -36.07 2.36
C GLN A 36 -25.76 -37.01 2.73
N ALA A 37 -25.44 -38.12 3.41
CA ALA A 37 -26.39 -38.67 4.36
C ALA A 37 -26.54 -37.65 5.50
N GLU A 38 -27.75 -37.51 6.03
CA GLU A 38 -28.04 -36.47 7.02
C GLU A 38 -27.09 -36.57 8.22
N VAL A 39 -26.46 -35.43 8.55
CA VAL A 39 -25.45 -35.39 9.60
C VAL A 39 -26.17 -35.18 10.93
N GLU A 40 -26.32 -36.28 11.66
CA GLU A 40 -27.12 -36.35 12.87
C GLU A 40 -26.41 -35.74 14.07
N ARG A 41 -27.16 -34.97 14.87
CA ARG A 41 -26.65 -34.14 15.98
C ARG A 41 -27.07 -34.72 17.32
N ILE A 42 -26.19 -35.53 17.91
CA ILE A 42 -26.46 -36.21 19.18
C ILE A 42 -25.93 -35.36 20.34
N ALA A 43 -26.82 -34.73 21.11
CA ALA A 43 -26.47 -33.98 22.32
C ALA A 43 -25.95 -34.90 23.44
N VAL A 44 -25.14 -34.37 24.36
CA VAL A 44 -24.66 -35.13 25.54
C VAL A 44 -25.85 -35.71 26.33
N GLY A 45 -25.73 -36.97 26.75
CA GLY A 45 -26.76 -37.72 27.46
C GLY A 45 -27.89 -38.23 26.56
N SER A 46 -27.87 -37.93 25.26
CA SER A 46 -28.89 -38.36 24.30
C SER A 46 -28.43 -39.55 23.46
N SER A 47 -29.39 -40.24 22.85
CA SER A 47 -29.16 -41.24 21.82
C SER A 47 -29.92 -40.92 20.54
N TRP A 48 -29.37 -41.33 19.41
CA TRP A 48 -30.03 -41.39 18.12
C TRP A 48 -30.26 -42.86 17.75
N THR A 49 -31.38 -43.15 17.10
CA THR A 49 -31.77 -44.52 16.74
C THR A 49 -32.43 -44.53 15.37
N THR A 50 -32.06 -45.50 14.55
CA THR A 50 -32.65 -45.72 13.23
C THR A 50 -32.76 -47.22 12.92
N THR A 51 -33.54 -47.58 11.90
CA THR A 51 -33.62 -48.93 11.34
C THR A 51 -33.01 -48.90 9.95
N VAL A 52 -31.97 -49.70 9.73
CA VAL A 52 -31.27 -49.81 8.43
C VAL A 52 -31.33 -51.23 7.89
N GLN A 53 -31.01 -51.38 6.60
CA GLN A 53 -30.88 -52.69 5.98
C GLN A 53 -29.72 -53.49 6.61
N PRO A 54 -29.82 -54.84 6.67
CA PRO A 54 -28.78 -55.69 7.24
C PRO A 54 -27.44 -55.51 6.52
N MET A 55 -26.37 -55.21 7.26
CA MET A 55 -25.01 -55.05 6.70
C MET A 55 -23.98 -55.81 7.54
N SER A 56 -23.05 -56.53 6.89
CA SER A 56 -22.01 -57.30 7.58
C SER A 56 -20.90 -56.42 8.18
N ALA A 57 -20.66 -55.25 7.58
CA ALA A 57 -19.72 -54.23 8.07
C ALA A 57 -20.45 -52.90 8.25
N LEU A 58 -20.31 -52.27 9.42
CA LEU A 58 -20.87 -50.94 9.71
C LEU A 58 -19.81 -49.87 9.48
N ARG A 59 -20.10 -48.92 8.58
CA ARG A 59 -19.25 -47.74 8.31
C ARG A 59 -19.91 -46.48 8.86
N LEU A 60 -19.19 -45.75 9.70
CA LEU A 60 -19.68 -44.57 10.41
C LEU A 60 -18.67 -43.44 10.34
N VAL A 61 -19.14 -42.24 10.01
CA VAL A 61 -18.32 -41.03 10.01
C VAL A 61 -18.71 -40.17 11.20
N ALA A 62 -17.78 -39.86 12.10
CA ALA A 62 -18.10 -39.18 13.36
C ALA A 62 -17.04 -38.19 13.84
N ARG A 63 -17.48 -37.15 14.57
CA ARG A 63 -16.64 -36.17 15.31
C ARG A 63 -17.41 -35.55 16.48
N ILE A 64 -16.70 -34.96 17.45
CA ILE A 64 -17.30 -34.11 18.49
C ILE A 64 -17.23 -32.62 18.06
N THR A 65 -18.25 -31.83 18.39
CA THR A 65 -18.25 -30.36 18.24
C THR A 65 -17.66 -29.65 19.46
N GLY A 66 -17.06 -28.48 19.26
CA GLY A 66 -16.64 -27.59 20.35
C GLY A 66 -15.76 -26.44 19.86
N ASP A 67 -15.80 -25.34 20.61
CA ASP A 67 -15.24 -24.04 20.21
C ASP A 67 -13.77 -23.84 20.63
N VAL A 68 -13.20 -24.83 21.33
CA VAL A 68 -11.81 -24.82 21.84
C VAL A 68 -11.03 -25.96 21.18
N PRO A 69 -9.83 -25.70 20.63
CA PRO A 69 -9.06 -26.72 19.94
C PRO A 69 -8.51 -27.83 20.86
N ALA A 70 -8.50 -29.04 20.29
CA ALA A 70 -7.73 -30.24 20.65
C ALA A 70 -8.22 -31.17 21.79
N GLY A 71 -7.84 -32.45 21.62
CA GLY A 71 -8.17 -33.58 22.50
C GLY A 71 -8.94 -34.71 21.79
N GLY A 72 -9.02 -35.85 22.46
CA GLY A 72 -9.96 -36.93 22.14
C GLY A 72 -10.76 -37.30 23.38
N ASN A 73 -12.00 -37.73 23.21
CA ASN A 73 -12.89 -38.09 24.31
C ASN A 73 -13.66 -39.38 23.98
N TYR A 74 -13.72 -40.29 24.95
CA TYR A 74 -14.57 -41.48 24.86
C TYR A 74 -16.01 -41.03 25.11
N ALA A 75 -16.75 -40.85 24.02
CA ALA A 75 -18.09 -40.24 24.06
C ALA A 75 -19.11 -41.01 23.22
N MET A 76 -18.69 -41.80 22.23
CA MET A 76 -19.61 -42.49 21.33
C MET A 76 -19.78 -43.95 21.72
N GLU A 77 -21.00 -44.38 21.97
CA GLU A 77 -21.32 -45.81 22.02
C GLU A 77 -22.20 -46.17 20.83
N VAL A 78 -21.96 -47.35 20.24
CA VAL A 78 -22.67 -47.85 19.06
C VAL A 78 -23.25 -49.20 19.41
N TYR A 79 -24.54 -49.38 19.13
CA TYR A 79 -25.32 -50.58 19.41
C TYR A 79 -26.02 -51.07 18.14
N VAL A 80 -25.97 -52.38 17.90
CA VAL A 80 -26.69 -53.06 16.82
C VAL A 80 -27.62 -54.07 17.46
N ASN A 81 -28.92 -53.97 17.19
CA ASN A 81 -29.97 -54.83 17.76
C ASN A 81 -29.90 -54.90 19.31
N GLY A 82 -29.58 -53.78 19.97
CA GLY A 82 -29.43 -53.67 21.42
C GLY A 82 -28.11 -54.22 22.00
N LYS A 83 -27.23 -54.80 21.17
CA LYS A 83 -25.90 -55.30 21.58
C LYS A 83 -24.81 -54.28 21.26
N PRO A 84 -23.85 -54.00 22.17
CA PRO A 84 -22.79 -53.02 21.93
C PRO A 84 -21.78 -53.52 20.88
N VAL A 85 -21.34 -52.63 20.00
CA VAL A 85 -20.26 -52.87 19.04
C VAL A 85 -18.93 -52.71 19.76
N ILE A 86 -18.32 -53.84 20.12
CA ILE A 86 -17.05 -53.93 20.86
C ILE A 86 -15.90 -54.53 20.05
N SER A 87 -16.17 -54.98 18.81
CA SER A 87 -15.16 -55.50 17.89
C SER A 87 -14.11 -54.43 17.55
N SER A 88 -12.87 -54.86 17.27
CA SER A 88 -11.84 -53.97 16.73
C SER A 88 -12.29 -53.33 15.41
N LEU A 89 -11.75 -52.15 15.12
CA LEU A 89 -11.93 -51.49 13.83
C LEU A 89 -11.24 -52.30 12.73
N LEU A 90 -11.88 -52.44 11.57
CA LEU A 90 -11.30 -53.07 10.39
C LEU A 90 -10.30 -52.14 9.69
N ASN A 91 -10.51 -50.82 9.80
CA ASN A 91 -9.78 -49.79 9.06
C ASN A 91 -8.71 -49.06 9.90
N LYS A 92 -8.43 -49.51 11.14
CA LYS A 92 -7.45 -48.91 12.06
C LYS A 92 -6.83 -49.98 12.97
N GLY A 93 -5.66 -49.69 13.55
CA GLY A 93 -5.08 -50.49 14.62
C GLY A 93 -5.91 -50.42 15.92
N ALA A 94 -5.54 -51.21 16.93
CA ALA A 94 -6.22 -51.22 18.24
C ALA A 94 -6.11 -49.87 18.99
N SER A 95 -5.08 -49.10 18.67
CA SER A 95 -4.73 -47.82 19.30
C SER A 95 -4.19 -46.83 18.26
N PHE A 96 -4.04 -45.58 18.69
CA PHE A 96 -3.32 -44.53 17.98
C PHE A 96 -2.24 -43.94 18.88
N THR A 97 -1.21 -43.37 18.27
CA THR A 97 -0.05 -42.81 18.96
C THR A 97 0.11 -41.33 18.59
N PHE A 98 0.17 -40.46 19.60
CA PHE A 98 0.52 -39.05 19.42
C PHE A 98 2.02 -38.92 19.07
N LYS A 99 2.43 -37.80 18.47
CA LYS A 99 3.84 -37.55 18.13
C LYS A 99 4.78 -37.48 19.34
N ASP A 100 4.23 -37.26 20.54
CA ASP A 100 4.98 -37.34 21.80
C ASP A 100 5.16 -38.78 22.33
N GLY A 101 4.77 -39.79 21.55
CA GLY A 101 4.92 -41.21 21.85
C GLY A 101 3.79 -41.82 22.67
N ARG A 102 2.87 -41.01 23.21
CA ARG A 102 1.75 -41.55 24.02
C ARG A 102 0.73 -42.27 23.16
N THR A 103 0.38 -43.49 23.56
CA THR A 103 -0.54 -44.37 22.83
C THR A 103 -1.84 -44.55 23.61
N PHE A 104 -2.97 -44.44 22.91
CA PHE A 104 -4.32 -44.57 23.49
C PHE A 104 -5.19 -45.49 22.63
N PRO A 105 -6.01 -46.36 23.23
CA PRO A 105 -6.90 -47.24 22.46
C PRO A 105 -8.04 -46.44 21.80
N TYR A 106 -8.52 -46.91 20.65
CA TYR A 106 -9.71 -46.29 20.02
C TYR A 106 -11.01 -46.57 20.81
N ARG A 107 -11.00 -47.57 21.70
CA ARG A 107 -12.11 -47.93 22.58
C ARG A 107 -11.65 -48.03 24.04
N SER A 108 -12.47 -47.54 24.95
CA SER A 108 -12.41 -47.85 26.38
C SER A 108 -13.77 -48.33 26.89
N GLU A 109 -13.86 -48.61 28.19
CA GLU A 109 -15.12 -48.89 28.88
C GLU A 109 -16.15 -47.74 28.71
N ASN A 110 -15.67 -46.49 28.57
CA ASN A 110 -16.50 -45.30 28.40
C ASN A 110 -16.93 -45.04 26.93
N GLY A 111 -16.72 -46.00 26.02
CA GLY A 111 -17.10 -45.88 24.60
C GLY A 111 -15.92 -45.79 23.63
N TRP A 112 -16.25 -45.41 22.39
CA TRP A 112 -15.29 -45.11 21.32
C TRP A 112 -14.77 -43.69 21.45
N MET A 113 -13.45 -43.53 21.27
CA MET A 113 -12.82 -42.23 21.24
C MET A 113 -13.19 -41.50 19.96
N LEU A 114 -13.73 -40.30 20.12
CA LEU A 114 -13.87 -39.32 19.04
C LEU A 114 -12.94 -38.14 19.32
N PHE A 115 -12.35 -37.60 18.26
CA PHE A 115 -11.50 -36.42 18.34
C PHE A 115 -12.31 -35.13 18.18
N TYR A 116 -11.78 -34.06 18.76
CA TYR A 116 -12.14 -32.70 18.37
C TYR A 116 -11.54 -32.38 17.00
N SER A 117 -12.30 -31.65 16.21
CA SER A 117 -11.97 -31.31 14.82
C SER A 117 -11.92 -32.51 13.85
N GLN A 118 -11.70 -32.13 12.60
CA GLN A 118 -11.98 -32.85 11.39
C GLN A 118 -10.68 -32.77 10.55
N ASN A 119 -9.91 -33.86 10.51
CA ASN A 119 -8.57 -34.03 9.91
C ASN A 119 -7.38 -33.57 10.80
N PHE A 120 -6.30 -34.34 10.74
CA PHE A 120 -5.14 -34.39 11.64
C PHE A 120 -3.80 -34.27 10.89
N SER A 121 -3.82 -34.00 9.57
CA SER A 121 -2.64 -34.02 8.70
C SER A 121 -1.63 -32.88 8.92
N VAL A 122 -2.00 -31.85 9.69
CA VAL A 122 -1.10 -30.77 10.14
C VAL A 122 -1.53 -30.31 11.54
N ASN A 123 -1.06 -31.03 12.56
CA ASN A 123 -0.52 -30.46 13.80
C ASN A 123 -0.16 -31.54 14.82
N ASN A 124 1.15 -31.76 14.97
CA ASN A 124 1.71 -32.20 16.24
C ASN A 124 3.04 -31.47 16.43
N THR A 125 3.02 -30.43 17.26
CA THR A 125 4.20 -29.79 17.85
C THR A 125 3.86 -29.53 19.31
N ALA A 126 4.80 -29.83 20.20
CA ALA A 126 4.59 -29.62 21.63
C ALA A 126 4.53 -28.11 21.92
N ALA A 127 3.34 -27.60 22.22
CA ALA A 127 3.19 -26.32 22.88
C ALA A 127 3.16 -26.54 24.40
N SER A 128 3.82 -25.65 25.14
CA SER A 128 3.92 -25.70 26.60
C SER A 128 2.56 -25.55 27.27
N GLY A 129 1.88 -26.68 27.52
CA GLY A 129 0.59 -26.75 28.21
C GLY A 129 -0.54 -27.45 27.46
N GLY A 130 -0.38 -27.80 26.17
CA GLY A 130 -1.45 -28.48 25.44
C GLY A 130 -1.20 -28.66 23.94
N TYR A 131 -2.20 -29.27 23.27
CA TYR A 131 -2.26 -29.42 21.82
C TYR A 131 -3.12 -28.31 21.21
N GLN A 132 -2.88 -27.89 19.96
CA GLN A 132 -3.62 -26.81 19.32
C GLN A 132 -3.90 -27.11 17.83
N VAL A 133 -5.07 -26.73 17.33
CA VAL A 133 -5.50 -26.86 15.92
C VAL A 133 -5.35 -25.48 15.27
N LEU A 134 -4.74 -25.39 14.08
CA LEU A 134 -4.34 -24.11 13.46
C LEU A 134 -5.13 -23.70 12.19
N THR A 135 -6.14 -24.45 11.75
CA THR A 135 -6.94 -24.10 10.56
C THR A 135 -8.43 -24.40 10.72
N ASP A 136 -9.25 -23.59 10.05
CA ASP A 136 -10.71 -23.64 9.94
C ASP A 136 -11.09 -23.87 8.46
N PRO A 137 -11.97 -24.82 8.04
CA PRO A 137 -12.65 -25.96 8.71
C PRO A 137 -12.20 -27.38 8.21
N GLY A 138 -13.00 -28.49 8.26
CA GLY A 138 -12.62 -29.89 7.83
C GLY A 138 -13.79 -30.83 7.34
N GLN A 139 -13.79 -32.20 7.30
CA GLN A 139 -12.73 -33.25 7.49
C GLN A 139 -13.00 -34.52 8.42
N ALA A 140 -14.18 -35.18 8.55
CA ALA A 140 -14.47 -36.18 9.67
C ALA A 140 -13.84 -37.60 9.60
N TYR A 141 -13.85 -38.32 10.74
CA TYR A 141 -13.24 -39.66 10.88
C TYR A 141 -14.18 -40.81 10.50
N LEU A 142 -13.71 -41.69 9.62
CA LEU A 142 -14.35 -42.98 9.31
C LEU A 142 -13.94 -44.08 10.32
N TYR A 143 -14.95 -44.72 10.92
CA TYR A 143 -14.90 -45.92 11.74
C TYR A 143 -15.56 -47.07 10.97
N GLU A 144 -14.96 -48.25 10.97
CA GLU A 144 -15.48 -49.42 10.28
C GLU A 144 -15.37 -50.67 11.15
N TRP A 145 -16.49 -51.39 11.36
CA TRP A 145 -16.56 -52.59 12.21
C TRP A 145 -17.17 -53.76 11.46
N ASN A 146 -16.67 -54.99 11.70
CA ASN A 146 -17.44 -56.19 11.38
C ASN A 146 -18.53 -56.36 12.44
N ILE A 147 -19.79 -56.37 12.01
CA ILE A 147 -20.98 -56.51 12.87
C ILE A 147 -21.82 -57.74 12.49
N SER A 148 -21.31 -58.62 11.61
CA SER A 148 -22.05 -59.80 11.11
C SER A 148 -22.67 -60.67 12.22
N SER A 149 -21.97 -60.85 13.35
CA SER A 149 -22.43 -61.58 14.53
C SER A 149 -23.55 -60.90 15.34
N LEU A 150 -23.84 -59.62 15.07
CA LEU A 150 -24.87 -58.81 15.74
C LEU A 150 -26.17 -58.68 14.93
N VAL A 151 -26.10 -58.94 13.61
CA VAL A 151 -27.22 -58.78 12.67
C VAL A 151 -28.20 -59.95 12.71
N GLY A 152 -27.72 -61.19 12.90
CA GLY A 152 -28.55 -62.35 13.22
C GLY A 152 -29.54 -62.81 12.13
N GLY A 153 -29.32 -62.46 10.86
CA GLY A 153 -30.16 -62.91 9.73
C GLY A 153 -31.53 -62.23 9.63
N ALA A 154 -31.78 -61.17 10.39
CA ALA A 154 -33.01 -60.39 10.30
C ALA A 154 -33.10 -59.61 8.96
N SER A 155 -34.32 -59.27 8.53
CA SER A 155 -34.59 -58.45 7.34
C SER A 155 -34.32 -56.96 7.52
N SER A 156 -34.04 -56.52 8.75
CA SER A 156 -33.58 -55.17 9.09
C SER A 156 -32.78 -55.22 10.39
N MET A 157 -31.97 -54.19 10.66
CA MET A 157 -31.24 -54.05 11.91
C MET A 157 -31.49 -52.69 12.55
N LYS A 158 -31.66 -52.66 13.87
CA LYS A 158 -31.78 -51.44 14.66
C LYS A 158 -30.39 -50.95 15.03
N LEU A 159 -30.03 -49.74 14.59
CA LEU A 159 -28.80 -49.04 14.94
C LEU A 159 -29.12 -47.97 16.00
N GLU A 160 -28.38 -47.95 17.09
CA GLU A 160 -28.48 -46.93 18.13
C GLU A 160 -27.08 -46.38 18.44
N ILE A 161 -26.97 -45.05 18.55
CA ILE A 161 -25.72 -44.34 18.81
C ILE A 161 -25.92 -43.36 19.96
N LYS A 162 -25.09 -43.44 21.00
CA LYS A 162 -25.21 -42.64 22.23
C LYS A 162 -24.05 -41.67 22.37
N ASN A 163 -24.33 -40.48 22.92
CA ASN A 163 -23.31 -39.51 23.31
C ASN A 163 -23.18 -39.47 24.85
N ASN A 164 -22.23 -40.24 25.38
CA ASN A 164 -21.89 -40.31 26.80
C ASN A 164 -20.76 -39.32 27.19
N GLY A 165 -20.55 -38.27 26.39
CA GLY A 165 -19.60 -37.20 26.71
C GLY A 165 -19.94 -36.45 28.01
N LYS A 166 -18.94 -35.82 28.63
CA LYS A 166 -19.08 -35.19 29.96
C LYS A 166 -19.20 -33.65 29.96
N THR A 167 -19.29 -33.02 28.79
CA THR A 167 -19.27 -31.54 28.67
C THR A 167 -20.55 -31.04 28.02
N ALA A 168 -21.36 -30.27 28.75
CA ALA A 168 -22.54 -29.62 28.22
C ALA A 168 -22.20 -28.74 26.99
N GLY A 169 -23.14 -28.63 26.04
CA GLY A 169 -22.96 -27.90 24.78
C GLY A 169 -22.25 -28.67 23.67
N ARG A 170 -21.52 -29.75 23.97
CA ARG A 170 -20.89 -30.60 22.94
C ARG A 170 -21.90 -31.56 22.31
N GLN A 171 -21.82 -31.72 20.98
CA GLN A 171 -22.60 -32.69 20.20
C GLN A 171 -21.66 -33.68 19.53
N ILE A 172 -22.12 -34.90 19.30
CA ILE A 172 -21.51 -35.77 18.28
C ILE A 172 -22.24 -35.49 16.97
N LEU A 173 -21.48 -35.22 15.91
CA LEU A 173 -21.98 -35.24 14.54
C LEU A 173 -21.68 -36.61 13.95
N VAL A 174 -22.72 -37.31 13.50
CA VAL A 174 -22.65 -38.69 13.01
C VAL A 174 -23.25 -38.79 11.62
N GLN A 175 -22.65 -39.64 10.77
CA GLN A 175 -23.17 -39.95 9.46
C GLN A 175 -22.94 -41.44 9.16
N VAL A 176 -24.02 -42.18 8.90
CA VAL A 176 -23.96 -43.62 8.54
C VAL A 176 -23.66 -43.75 7.04
N LEU A 177 -22.66 -44.56 6.67
CA LEU A 177 -22.33 -44.85 5.27
C LEU A 177 -22.89 -46.22 4.85
N SER A 178 -24.21 -46.33 4.77
CA SER A 178 -24.88 -47.47 4.15
C SER A 178 -24.84 -47.33 2.62
N ARG A 179 -23.83 -47.94 1.97
CA ARG A 179 -23.68 -47.92 0.51
C ARG A 179 -23.77 -49.27 -0.18
N TYR A 180 -23.82 -50.41 0.51
CA TYR A 180 -23.85 -51.73 -0.15
C TYR A 180 -24.86 -52.69 0.50
N PRO A 181 -25.51 -53.57 -0.28
CA PRO A 181 -25.45 -53.64 -1.75
C PRO A 181 -26.18 -52.47 -2.44
N ILE A 182 -25.66 -51.99 -3.59
CA ILE A 182 -26.35 -50.95 -4.38
C ILE A 182 -27.37 -51.62 -5.31
N ALA A 183 -28.65 -51.55 -4.97
CA ALA A 183 -29.71 -52.17 -5.77
C ALA A 183 -29.75 -51.64 -7.21
N GLU A 184 -29.58 -50.32 -7.41
CA GLU A 184 -29.56 -49.71 -8.75
C GLU A 184 -28.35 -50.13 -9.61
N LEU A 185 -27.28 -50.65 -9.00
CA LEU A 185 -26.05 -51.10 -9.68
C LEU A 185 -25.88 -52.63 -9.57
N GLY A 186 -26.97 -53.36 -9.79
CA GLY A 186 -26.95 -54.83 -9.85
C GLY A 186 -26.71 -55.53 -8.52
N ASN A 187 -27.00 -54.88 -7.38
CA ASN A 187 -26.72 -55.35 -6.02
C ASN A 187 -25.23 -55.59 -5.74
N CYS A 188 -24.34 -54.82 -6.38
CA CYS A 188 -22.91 -54.89 -6.10
C CYS A 188 -22.62 -54.63 -4.60
N GLY A 189 -21.89 -55.56 -3.97
CA GLY A 189 -21.77 -55.68 -2.51
C GLY A 189 -20.60 -54.93 -1.87
N ASP A 190 -19.70 -54.39 -2.69
CA ASP A 190 -18.55 -53.57 -2.29
C ASP A 190 -18.08 -52.68 -3.45
N GLU A 191 -17.05 -51.87 -3.21
CA GLU A 191 -16.51 -50.92 -4.19
C GLU A 191 -15.98 -51.59 -5.45
N ASN A 192 -15.28 -52.73 -5.34
CA ASN A 192 -14.72 -53.43 -6.49
C ASN A 192 -15.84 -54.13 -7.29
N ALA A 193 -16.81 -54.74 -6.62
CA ALA A 193 -17.98 -55.29 -7.28
C ALA A 193 -18.76 -54.22 -8.08
N CYS A 194 -18.86 -53.00 -7.56
CA CYS A 194 -19.51 -51.89 -8.27
C CYS A 194 -18.63 -51.31 -9.38
N ARG A 195 -17.31 -51.31 -9.20
CA ARG A 195 -16.34 -50.98 -10.26
C ARG A 195 -16.46 -51.93 -11.44
N ASP A 196 -16.50 -53.24 -11.18
CA ASP A 196 -16.64 -54.28 -12.20
C ASP A 196 -18.03 -54.27 -12.86
N TYR A 197 -19.07 -53.86 -12.13
CA TYR A 197 -20.37 -53.57 -12.71
C TYR A 197 -20.29 -52.35 -13.64
N CYS A 198 -19.77 -51.23 -13.17
CA CYS A 198 -19.71 -49.97 -13.92
C CYS A 198 -18.65 -49.92 -15.03
N GLY A 199 -17.66 -50.81 -15.04
CA GLY A 199 -16.68 -50.93 -16.13
C GLY A 199 -17.26 -51.49 -17.43
N LYS A 200 -18.46 -52.09 -17.39
CA LYS A 200 -19.14 -52.68 -18.55
C LYS A 200 -19.94 -51.61 -19.30
N GLN A 201 -19.73 -51.50 -20.61
CA GLN A 201 -20.42 -50.55 -21.50
C GLN A 201 -21.95 -50.54 -21.31
N ALA A 202 -22.58 -51.72 -21.19
CA ALA A 202 -24.01 -51.88 -20.98
C ALA A 202 -24.55 -51.24 -19.69
N ASN A 203 -23.67 -50.95 -18.72
CA ASN A 203 -24.01 -50.38 -17.41
C ASN A 203 -23.62 -48.89 -17.29
N TYR A 204 -22.94 -48.31 -18.28
CA TYR A 204 -22.45 -46.92 -18.22
C TYR A 204 -23.58 -45.91 -17.96
N ALA A 205 -24.75 -46.08 -18.58
CA ALA A 205 -25.91 -45.22 -18.34
C ALA A 205 -26.38 -45.31 -16.87
N ALA A 206 -26.64 -46.53 -16.37
CA ALA A 206 -27.08 -46.77 -14.99
C ALA A 206 -26.08 -46.22 -13.95
N CYS A 207 -24.78 -46.39 -14.19
CA CYS A 207 -23.72 -45.86 -13.33
C CYS A 207 -23.59 -44.34 -13.41
N SER A 208 -23.83 -43.73 -14.58
CA SER A 208 -23.84 -42.27 -14.75
C SER A 208 -25.05 -41.64 -14.07
N ASP A 209 -26.24 -42.25 -14.20
CA ASP A 209 -27.46 -41.80 -13.53
C ASP A 209 -27.36 -41.96 -12.00
N TYR A 210 -26.88 -43.11 -11.51
CA TYR A 210 -26.58 -43.30 -10.10
C TYR A 210 -25.53 -42.30 -9.61
N GLY A 211 -24.50 -42.05 -10.41
CA GLY A 211 -23.43 -41.11 -10.11
C GLY A 211 -23.94 -39.67 -9.96
N ALA A 212 -24.76 -39.19 -10.90
CA ALA A 212 -25.39 -37.88 -10.82
C ALA A 212 -26.39 -37.78 -9.67
N LYS A 213 -27.31 -38.77 -9.54
CA LYS A 213 -28.34 -38.83 -8.48
C LYS A 213 -27.73 -38.76 -7.08
N ASN A 214 -26.56 -39.38 -6.88
CA ASN A 214 -25.87 -39.43 -5.59
C ASN A 214 -24.71 -38.43 -5.48
N ASN A 215 -24.57 -37.48 -6.42
CA ASN A 215 -23.51 -36.45 -6.45
C ASN A 215 -22.07 -37.03 -6.37
N ILE A 216 -21.85 -38.20 -6.97
CA ILE A 216 -20.54 -38.84 -7.14
C ILE A 216 -19.79 -38.22 -8.32
N ILE A 217 -20.52 -37.84 -9.38
CA ILE A 217 -20.03 -37.08 -10.53
C ILE A 217 -20.95 -35.89 -10.80
N SER A 218 -20.45 -34.88 -11.52
CA SER A 218 -21.30 -33.75 -11.91
C SER A 218 -22.35 -34.18 -12.94
N PRO A 219 -23.50 -33.49 -13.04
CA PRO A 219 -24.48 -33.75 -14.11
C PRO A 219 -23.87 -33.60 -15.51
N GLU A 220 -22.93 -32.66 -15.70
CA GLU A 220 -22.22 -32.47 -16.98
C GLU A 220 -21.39 -33.70 -17.34
N ASP A 221 -20.71 -34.29 -16.35
CA ASP A 221 -19.84 -35.45 -16.55
C ASP A 221 -20.64 -36.75 -16.71
N ALA A 222 -21.80 -36.86 -16.06
CA ALA A 222 -22.76 -37.94 -16.31
C ALA A 222 -23.28 -37.90 -17.76
N GLU A 223 -23.61 -36.72 -18.28
CA GLU A 223 -24.03 -36.55 -19.67
C GLU A 223 -22.89 -36.81 -20.67
N LYS A 224 -21.63 -36.48 -20.33
CA LYS A 224 -20.46 -36.89 -21.13
C LYS A 224 -20.29 -38.41 -21.13
N ALA A 225 -20.42 -39.07 -19.98
CA ALA A 225 -20.27 -40.52 -19.85
C ALA A 225 -21.36 -41.30 -20.63
N LYS A 226 -22.61 -40.82 -20.61
CA LYS A 226 -23.70 -41.35 -21.47
C LYS A 226 -23.38 -41.17 -22.96
N LYS A 227 -23.02 -39.96 -23.39
CA LYS A 227 -22.62 -39.69 -24.79
C LYS A 227 -21.44 -40.55 -25.22
N PHE A 228 -20.49 -40.83 -24.33
CA PHE A 228 -19.38 -41.74 -24.59
C PHE A 228 -19.86 -43.19 -24.79
N ALA A 229 -20.76 -43.68 -23.93
CA ALA A 229 -21.40 -44.99 -24.10
C ALA A 229 -22.14 -45.11 -25.45
N ASP A 230 -22.89 -44.07 -25.84
CA ASP A 230 -23.63 -43.99 -27.09
C ASP A 230 -22.70 -44.04 -28.31
N VAL A 231 -21.59 -43.28 -28.28
CA VAL A 231 -20.60 -43.24 -29.36
C VAL A 231 -19.86 -44.58 -29.50
N LEU A 232 -19.54 -45.26 -28.40
CA LEU A 232 -18.88 -46.57 -28.45
C LEU A 232 -19.74 -47.69 -29.04
N ASN A 233 -21.06 -47.50 -29.19
CA ASN A 233 -21.90 -48.43 -29.98
C ASN A 233 -21.50 -48.44 -31.47
N GLY A 234 -20.82 -47.40 -31.97
CA GLY A 234 -20.23 -47.33 -33.32
C GLY A 234 -18.78 -47.80 -33.41
N ALA A 235 -18.21 -48.31 -32.31
CA ALA A 235 -16.78 -48.51 -32.04
C ALA A 235 -15.96 -47.20 -31.95
N GLY A 236 -15.05 -47.15 -30.96
CA GLY A 236 -14.10 -46.05 -30.78
C GLY A 236 -12.80 -46.25 -31.57
N PRO A 237 -11.77 -45.41 -31.31
CA PRO A 237 -10.47 -45.50 -31.95
C PRO A 237 -9.87 -46.92 -31.88
N GLY A 238 -9.30 -47.39 -32.99
CA GLY A 238 -8.77 -48.76 -33.08
C GLY A 238 -9.80 -49.88 -32.96
N GLY A 239 -11.10 -49.55 -32.99
CA GLY A 239 -12.18 -50.52 -32.76
C GLY A 239 -12.45 -50.82 -31.28
N CYS A 240 -11.94 -49.99 -30.36
CA CYS A 240 -12.19 -50.13 -28.93
C CYS A 240 -13.69 -50.05 -28.57
N LYS A 241 -14.10 -50.75 -27.49
CA LYS A 241 -15.52 -50.93 -27.11
C LYS A 241 -15.85 -50.52 -25.69
N ASP A 242 -14.82 -50.27 -24.89
CA ASP A 242 -14.91 -49.87 -23.49
C ASP A 242 -13.79 -48.86 -23.19
N GLU A 243 -13.92 -48.15 -22.07
CA GLU A 243 -12.94 -47.14 -21.67
C GLU A 243 -11.51 -47.72 -21.58
N ALA A 244 -11.34 -48.92 -21.02
CA ALA A 244 -10.02 -49.51 -20.78
C ALA A 244 -9.28 -49.81 -22.11
N SER A 245 -9.98 -50.40 -23.08
CA SER A 245 -9.44 -50.64 -24.43
C SER A 245 -9.19 -49.34 -25.20
N CYS A 246 -10.09 -48.36 -25.09
CA CYS A 246 -9.90 -47.05 -25.75
C CYS A 246 -8.72 -46.27 -25.15
N ARG A 247 -8.58 -46.29 -23.82
CA ARG A 247 -7.45 -45.71 -23.10
C ARG A 247 -6.14 -46.37 -23.54
N SER A 248 -6.05 -47.70 -23.47
CA SER A 248 -4.84 -48.43 -23.85
C SER A 248 -4.43 -48.18 -25.32
N TYR A 249 -5.39 -48.04 -26.23
CA TYR A 249 -5.13 -47.67 -27.62
C TYR A 249 -4.61 -46.23 -27.75
N CYS A 250 -5.30 -45.27 -27.11
CA CYS A 250 -4.98 -43.85 -27.21
C CYS A 250 -3.81 -43.37 -26.34
N GLU A 251 -3.33 -44.18 -25.39
CA GLU A 251 -2.06 -43.96 -24.70
C GLU A 251 -0.85 -44.16 -25.62
N GLY A 252 -1.00 -44.94 -26.71
CA GLY A 252 0.03 -45.17 -27.70
C GLY A 252 0.22 -43.99 -28.66
N VAL A 253 1.44 -43.43 -28.70
CA VAL A 253 1.80 -42.28 -29.55
C VAL A 253 1.56 -42.49 -31.05
N ALA A 254 1.54 -43.74 -31.52
CA ALA A 254 1.22 -44.11 -32.90
C ALA A 254 -0.25 -43.83 -33.29
N HIS A 255 -1.15 -43.74 -32.31
CA HIS A 255 -2.60 -43.58 -32.50
C HIS A 255 -3.09 -42.16 -32.14
N LEU A 256 -2.16 -41.27 -31.77
CA LEU A 256 -2.46 -39.94 -31.25
C LEU A 256 -3.34 -39.10 -32.20
N GLU A 257 -3.11 -39.17 -33.52
CA GLU A 257 -3.91 -38.43 -34.51
C GLU A 257 -5.36 -38.90 -34.60
N GLU A 258 -5.58 -40.21 -34.60
CA GLU A 258 -6.93 -40.80 -34.60
C GLU A 258 -7.67 -40.44 -33.31
N CYS A 259 -7.00 -40.57 -32.17
CA CYS A 259 -7.57 -40.28 -30.86
C CYS A 259 -7.86 -38.78 -30.63
N ILE A 260 -7.00 -37.87 -31.12
CA ILE A 260 -7.30 -36.42 -31.11
C ILE A 260 -8.50 -36.13 -32.01
N SER A 261 -8.54 -36.70 -33.22
CA SER A 261 -9.64 -36.50 -34.18
C SER A 261 -10.98 -36.99 -33.62
N PHE A 262 -10.99 -38.16 -32.96
CA PHE A 262 -12.15 -38.71 -32.28
C PHE A 262 -12.60 -37.83 -31.10
N ALA A 263 -11.67 -37.43 -30.22
CA ALA A 263 -11.97 -36.57 -29.08
C ALA A 263 -12.53 -35.20 -29.52
N GLN A 264 -11.99 -34.62 -30.59
CA GLN A 264 -12.47 -33.37 -31.18
C GLN A 264 -13.85 -33.53 -31.82
N LYS A 265 -14.05 -34.57 -32.66
CA LYS A 265 -15.33 -34.85 -33.35
C LYS A 265 -16.50 -35.03 -32.37
N HIS A 266 -16.23 -35.67 -31.23
CA HIS A 266 -17.26 -35.99 -30.24
C HIS A 266 -17.27 -35.05 -29.01
N ASN A 267 -16.43 -34.01 -29.01
CA ASN A 267 -16.31 -33.01 -27.93
C ASN A 267 -15.97 -33.62 -26.56
N PHE A 268 -15.11 -34.65 -26.53
CA PHE A 268 -14.72 -35.37 -25.31
C PHE A 268 -13.44 -34.83 -24.65
N ALA A 269 -12.83 -33.77 -25.19
CA ALA A 269 -11.71 -33.05 -24.58
C ALA A 269 -11.96 -31.54 -24.69
N SER A 270 -11.44 -30.76 -23.74
CA SER A 270 -11.58 -29.29 -23.75
C SER A 270 -10.73 -28.65 -24.84
N GLY A 271 -11.03 -27.39 -25.18
CA GLY A 271 -10.27 -26.64 -26.19
C GLY A 271 -8.77 -26.57 -25.89
N ASP A 272 -8.39 -26.32 -24.63
CA ASP A 272 -6.99 -26.29 -24.20
C ASP A 272 -6.33 -27.67 -24.32
N GLN A 273 -7.03 -28.73 -23.91
CA GLN A 273 -6.54 -30.10 -23.98
C GLN A 273 -6.32 -30.56 -25.43
N LEU A 274 -7.21 -30.19 -26.36
CA LEU A 274 -7.04 -30.44 -27.79
C LEU A 274 -5.90 -29.59 -28.39
N ALA A 275 -5.82 -28.30 -28.04
CA ALA A 275 -4.79 -27.41 -28.54
C ALA A 275 -3.38 -27.85 -28.12
N GLU A 276 -3.21 -28.28 -26.88
CA GLU A 276 -1.96 -28.89 -26.42
C GLU A 276 -1.70 -30.23 -27.13
N ALA A 277 -2.70 -31.11 -27.31
CA ALA A 277 -2.49 -32.40 -27.99
C ALA A 277 -2.03 -32.23 -29.44
N GLN A 278 -2.60 -31.24 -30.12
CA GLN A 278 -2.20 -30.80 -31.46
C GLN A 278 -0.75 -30.27 -31.49
N LYS A 279 -0.22 -29.69 -30.40
CA LYS A 279 1.20 -29.30 -30.30
C LYS A 279 2.12 -30.52 -30.28
N VAL A 280 1.82 -31.54 -29.48
CA VAL A 280 2.60 -32.81 -29.49
C VAL A 280 2.55 -33.42 -30.89
N LEU A 281 1.35 -33.63 -31.44
CA LEU A 281 1.20 -34.21 -32.77
C LEU A 281 1.95 -33.40 -33.85
N SER A 282 1.89 -32.07 -33.79
CA SER A 282 2.63 -31.19 -34.70
C SER A 282 4.15 -31.29 -34.54
N ALA A 283 4.65 -31.49 -33.32
CA ALA A 283 6.08 -31.70 -33.07
C ALA A 283 6.54 -33.05 -33.64
N LEU A 284 5.79 -34.12 -33.40
CA LEU A 284 6.07 -35.45 -33.94
C LEU A 284 6.05 -35.46 -35.47
N LYS A 285 5.04 -34.82 -36.09
CA LYS A 285 4.96 -34.63 -37.56
C LYS A 285 6.11 -33.81 -38.14
N LYS A 286 6.77 -32.97 -37.35
CA LYS A 286 7.99 -32.22 -37.71
C LYS A 286 9.28 -32.99 -37.41
N GLY A 287 9.20 -34.27 -37.04
CA GLY A 287 10.35 -35.12 -36.76
C GLY A 287 10.96 -34.92 -35.36
N ALA A 288 10.26 -34.28 -34.43
CA ALA A 288 10.68 -34.28 -33.03
C ALA A 288 10.47 -35.68 -32.42
N THR A 289 11.46 -36.16 -31.66
CA THR A 289 11.34 -37.36 -30.83
C THR A 289 10.84 -37.00 -29.44
N LEU A 290 10.09 -37.90 -28.80
CA LEU A 290 9.72 -37.74 -27.39
C LEU A 290 10.94 -38.01 -26.48
N PRO A 291 11.07 -37.32 -25.34
CA PRO A 291 12.19 -37.49 -24.42
C PRO A 291 12.38 -38.94 -23.97
N GLY A 292 13.60 -39.45 -24.02
CA GLY A 292 13.91 -40.83 -23.58
C GLY A 292 13.29 -41.93 -24.43
N GLY A 293 12.69 -41.59 -25.58
CA GLY A 293 11.95 -42.55 -26.40
C GLY A 293 10.65 -43.05 -25.76
N CYS A 294 10.09 -42.31 -24.79
CA CYS A 294 8.85 -42.68 -24.12
C CYS A 294 7.68 -42.83 -25.11
N THR A 295 6.80 -43.82 -24.86
CA THR A 295 5.73 -44.23 -25.78
C THR A 295 4.32 -43.87 -25.30
N ASP A 296 4.21 -43.37 -24.07
CA ASP A 296 2.97 -43.06 -23.38
C ASP A 296 3.18 -41.91 -22.37
N LYS A 297 2.09 -41.37 -21.81
CA LYS A 297 2.11 -40.29 -20.81
C LYS A 297 3.06 -40.58 -19.65
N ASN A 298 2.89 -41.73 -19.01
CA ASN A 298 3.42 -42.00 -17.68
C ASN A 298 4.93 -42.27 -17.77
N SER A 299 5.37 -42.95 -18.83
CA SER A 299 6.81 -43.07 -19.13
C SER A 299 7.45 -41.71 -19.42
N CYS A 300 6.81 -40.85 -20.23
CA CYS A 300 7.33 -39.50 -20.49
C CYS A 300 7.37 -38.61 -19.23
N GLU A 301 6.32 -38.63 -18.41
CA GLU A 301 6.29 -37.91 -17.14
C GLU A 301 7.36 -38.41 -16.18
N SER A 302 7.52 -39.73 -16.05
CA SER A 302 8.54 -40.29 -15.14
C SER A 302 9.94 -39.95 -15.60
N TYR A 303 10.19 -39.96 -16.91
CA TYR A 303 11.47 -39.56 -17.50
C TYR A 303 11.76 -38.08 -17.22
N CYS A 304 10.81 -37.20 -17.52
CA CYS A 304 10.97 -35.75 -17.37
C CYS A 304 10.89 -35.23 -15.93
N LYS A 305 10.48 -36.05 -14.96
CA LYS A 305 10.60 -35.76 -13.52
C LYS A 305 12.04 -35.93 -13.02
N ASP A 306 12.89 -36.67 -13.73
CA ASP A 306 14.31 -36.75 -13.40
C ASP A 306 15.05 -35.49 -13.89
N SER A 307 15.70 -34.80 -12.93
CA SER A 307 16.59 -33.67 -13.19
C SER A 307 17.75 -33.98 -14.14
N ALA A 308 18.15 -35.25 -14.31
CA ALA A 308 19.14 -35.68 -15.28
C ALA A 308 18.66 -35.46 -16.74
N HIS A 309 17.35 -35.58 -16.98
CA HIS A 309 16.73 -35.57 -18.32
C HIS A 309 16.05 -34.22 -18.68
N VAL A 310 16.11 -33.25 -17.77
CA VAL A 310 15.41 -31.95 -17.91
C VAL A 310 15.76 -31.18 -19.19
N GLU A 311 16.99 -31.28 -19.71
CA GLU A 311 17.41 -30.61 -20.95
C GLU A 311 16.72 -31.17 -22.19
N GLU A 312 16.54 -32.48 -22.27
CA GLU A 312 15.86 -33.15 -23.38
C GLU A 312 14.37 -32.80 -23.37
N CYS A 313 13.76 -32.82 -22.19
CA CYS A 313 12.37 -32.43 -21.99
C CYS A 313 12.13 -30.94 -22.26
N LEU A 314 13.06 -30.05 -21.88
CA LEU A 314 13.00 -28.62 -22.22
C LEU A 314 13.15 -28.40 -23.73
N SER A 315 14.05 -29.14 -24.40
CA SER A 315 14.24 -29.09 -25.85
C SER A 315 12.97 -29.53 -26.59
N PHE A 316 12.31 -30.59 -26.14
CA PHE A 316 11.02 -31.01 -26.67
C PHE A 316 9.93 -29.96 -26.41
N ALA A 317 9.81 -29.45 -25.19
CA ALA A 317 8.82 -28.44 -24.81
C ALA A 317 8.94 -27.17 -25.68
N LYS A 318 10.17 -26.72 -25.96
CA LYS A 318 10.48 -25.61 -26.87
C LYS A 318 10.07 -25.92 -28.32
N LYS A 319 10.51 -27.07 -28.86
CA LYS A 319 10.18 -27.51 -30.24
C LYS A 319 8.68 -27.68 -30.49
N ALA A 320 7.93 -28.13 -29.48
CA ALA A 320 6.49 -28.30 -29.54
C ALA A 320 5.71 -27.00 -29.25
N GLY A 321 6.36 -25.91 -28.84
CA GLY A 321 5.70 -24.63 -28.52
C GLY A 321 4.90 -24.67 -27.22
N PHE A 322 5.33 -25.46 -26.24
CA PHE A 322 4.82 -25.41 -24.86
C PHE A 322 5.41 -24.24 -24.06
N ILE A 323 6.62 -23.80 -24.41
CA ILE A 323 7.30 -22.65 -23.83
C ILE A 323 7.81 -21.73 -24.95
N SER A 324 7.87 -20.43 -24.67
CA SER A 324 8.49 -19.44 -25.55
C SER A 324 10.02 -19.52 -25.52
N ASP A 325 10.70 -18.92 -26.51
CA ASP A 325 12.17 -18.83 -26.51
C ASP A 325 12.72 -18.08 -25.29
N GLN A 326 11.98 -17.09 -24.77
CA GLN A 326 12.34 -16.38 -23.53
C GLN A 326 12.24 -17.31 -22.31
N GLU A 327 11.12 -18.03 -22.15
CA GLU A 327 10.94 -18.97 -21.05
C GLU A 327 11.94 -20.13 -21.11
N ALA A 328 12.31 -20.58 -22.32
CA ALA A 328 13.39 -21.54 -22.52
C ALA A 328 14.74 -20.97 -22.08
N ALA A 329 15.11 -19.75 -22.49
CA ALA A 329 16.36 -19.10 -22.08
C ALA A 329 16.43 -18.83 -20.56
N GLU A 330 15.30 -18.49 -19.92
CA GLU A 330 15.21 -18.38 -18.47
C GLU A 330 15.37 -19.74 -17.79
N ALA A 331 14.76 -20.81 -18.31
CA ALA A 331 14.93 -22.16 -17.79
C ALA A 331 16.38 -22.67 -17.97
N GLU A 332 16.97 -22.47 -19.15
CA GLU A 332 18.37 -22.81 -19.48
C GLU A 332 19.37 -22.19 -18.48
N LYS A 333 19.12 -20.95 -17.98
CA LYS A 333 19.90 -20.34 -16.89
C LYS A 333 19.79 -21.08 -15.55
N VAL A 334 18.64 -21.69 -15.25
CA VAL A 334 18.38 -22.38 -13.96
C VAL A 334 18.84 -23.83 -13.96
N LEU A 335 18.84 -24.53 -15.11
CA LEU A 335 19.17 -25.96 -15.20
C LEU A 335 20.50 -26.35 -14.51
N PRO A 336 21.63 -25.61 -14.66
CA PRO A 336 22.88 -25.96 -13.99
C PRO A 336 22.77 -25.93 -12.46
N PHE A 337 21.92 -25.06 -11.90
CA PHE A 337 21.70 -24.94 -10.47
C PHE A 337 20.82 -26.07 -9.95
N ILE A 338 19.79 -26.48 -10.69
CA ILE A 338 18.97 -27.66 -10.35
C ILE A 338 19.85 -28.92 -10.35
N LYS A 339 20.62 -29.14 -11.43
CA LYS A 339 21.52 -30.31 -11.56
C LYS A 339 22.60 -30.38 -10.48
N SER A 340 23.04 -29.23 -9.95
CA SER A 340 24.07 -29.16 -8.89
C SER A 340 23.50 -29.02 -7.48
N GLY A 341 22.17 -28.98 -7.30
CA GLY A 341 21.52 -28.75 -6.00
C GLY A 341 21.80 -27.36 -5.40
N GLN A 342 22.17 -26.37 -6.23
CA GLN A 342 22.54 -25.01 -5.83
C GLN A 342 21.38 -24.01 -5.95
N THR A 343 20.15 -24.49 -6.04
CA THR A 343 18.93 -23.69 -5.97
C THR A 343 18.56 -23.37 -4.50
N PRO A 344 17.84 -22.27 -4.22
CA PRO A 344 17.49 -21.88 -2.86
C PRO A 344 16.71 -22.98 -2.11
N GLY A 345 17.22 -23.42 -0.96
CA GLY A 345 16.62 -24.50 -0.18
C GLY A 345 16.59 -25.86 -0.88
N GLY A 346 17.39 -26.05 -1.93
CA GLY A 346 17.38 -27.27 -2.76
C GLY A 346 16.12 -27.43 -3.62
N CYS A 347 15.36 -26.36 -3.86
CA CYS A 347 14.14 -26.41 -4.64
C CYS A 347 14.39 -26.87 -6.10
N THR A 348 13.65 -27.87 -6.58
CA THR A 348 13.74 -28.33 -7.99
C THR A 348 12.67 -27.69 -8.88
N THR A 349 11.79 -26.87 -8.32
CA THR A 349 10.59 -26.34 -9.00
C THR A 349 10.40 -24.85 -8.74
N LYS A 350 9.87 -24.10 -9.72
CA LYS A 350 9.59 -22.66 -9.54
C LYS A 350 8.64 -22.39 -8.37
N ALA A 351 7.68 -23.28 -8.12
CA ALA A 351 6.71 -23.12 -7.03
C ALA A 351 7.39 -23.28 -5.66
N ASP A 352 8.25 -24.27 -5.51
CA ASP A 352 8.99 -24.51 -4.26
C ASP A 352 10.06 -23.44 -4.03
N CYS A 353 10.77 -23.02 -5.07
CA CYS A 353 11.72 -21.91 -5.01
C CYS A 353 11.02 -20.60 -4.61
N GLN A 354 9.88 -20.29 -5.22
CA GLN A 354 9.10 -19.10 -4.88
C GLN A 354 8.63 -19.15 -3.43
N LYS A 355 8.10 -20.29 -2.98
CA LYS A 355 7.64 -20.50 -1.59
C LYS A 355 8.78 -20.35 -0.59
N PHE A 356 9.97 -20.89 -0.90
CA PHE A 356 11.17 -20.74 -0.08
C PHE A 356 11.61 -19.26 -0.02
N CYS A 357 11.61 -18.56 -1.16
CA CYS A 357 12.04 -17.16 -1.27
C CYS A 357 11.00 -16.12 -0.83
N ASP A 358 9.74 -16.47 -0.63
CA ASP A 358 8.74 -15.57 -0.04
C ASP A 358 8.90 -15.41 1.49
N ASP A 359 9.53 -16.40 2.14
CA ASP A 359 9.99 -16.30 3.52
C ASP A 359 11.22 -15.37 3.60
N SER A 360 11.08 -14.29 4.36
CA SER A 360 12.12 -13.28 4.51
C SER A 360 13.39 -13.76 5.23
N SER A 361 13.35 -14.90 5.92
CA SER A 361 14.55 -15.52 6.50
C SER A 361 15.51 -16.07 5.42
N ASN A 362 14.97 -16.45 4.26
CA ASN A 362 15.72 -17.04 3.14
C ASN A 362 16.19 -16.01 2.10
N ASN A 363 15.85 -14.73 2.28
CA ASN A 363 16.14 -13.63 1.36
C ASN A 363 17.60 -13.63 0.86
N THR A 364 18.58 -13.77 1.75
CA THR A 364 20.01 -13.73 1.40
C THR A 364 20.40 -14.83 0.41
N GLU A 365 19.89 -16.05 0.61
CA GLU A 365 20.14 -17.19 -0.27
C GLU A 365 19.50 -16.97 -1.65
N CYS A 366 18.26 -16.50 -1.67
CA CYS A 366 17.52 -16.19 -2.89
C CYS A 366 18.14 -15.05 -3.70
N VAL A 367 18.65 -14.01 -3.04
CA VAL A 367 19.37 -12.90 -3.69
C VAL A 367 20.72 -13.37 -4.25
N ASN A 368 21.47 -14.19 -3.49
CA ASN A 368 22.72 -14.77 -3.96
C ASN A 368 22.51 -15.68 -5.18
N PHE A 369 21.44 -16.48 -5.19
CA PHE A 369 21.03 -17.27 -6.35
C PHE A 369 20.64 -16.38 -7.53
N ALA A 370 19.81 -15.35 -7.32
CA ALA A 370 19.35 -14.46 -8.39
C ALA A 370 20.51 -13.69 -9.05
N GLU A 371 21.49 -13.23 -8.27
CA GLU A 371 22.73 -12.63 -8.80
C GLU A 371 23.54 -13.68 -9.59
N LYS A 372 23.81 -14.86 -8.99
CA LYS A 372 24.65 -15.91 -9.59
C LYS A 372 24.06 -16.52 -10.87
N ALA A 373 22.73 -16.61 -10.96
CA ALA A 373 22.02 -17.10 -12.15
C ALA A 373 21.72 -15.99 -13.18
N GLY A 374 22.12 -14.74 -12.93
CA GLY A 374 21.94 -13.64 -13.88
C GLY A 374 20.48 -13.20 -14.06
N PHE A 375 19.70 -13.21 -12.98
CA PHE A 375 18.37 -12.61 -12.86
C PHE A 375 18.38 -11.26 -12.12
N MET A 376 19.50 -10.90 -11.49
CA MET A 376 19.64 -9.67 -10.70
C MET A 376 21.02 -9.05 -10.96
N SER A 377 21.09 -7.72 -11.05
CA SER A 377 22.37 -7.00 -11.13
C SER A 377 23.10 -7.01 -9.78
N LYS A 378 24.39 -6.64 -9.75
CA LYS A 378 25.15 -6.56 -8.49
C LYS A 378 24.63 -5.44 -7.59
N GLU A 379 24.20 -4.36 -8.23
CA GLU A 379 23.62 -3.17 -7.64
C GLU A 379 22.27 -3.53 -6.98
N ASP A 380 21.37 -4.19 -7.72
CA ASP A 380 20.08 -4.65 -7.21
C ASP A 380 20.24 -5.71 -6.12
N ALA A 381 21.21 -6.63 -6.26
CA ALA A 381 21.50 -7.64 -5.25
C ALA A 381 22.05 -7.04 -3.94
N THR A 382 22.85 -5.99 -4.04
CA THR A 382 23.30 -5.21 -2.87
C THR A 382 22.12 -4.55 -2.17
N MET A 383 21.23 -3.90 -2.93
CA MET A 383 20.01 -3.29 -2.39
C MET A 383 19.07 -4.32 -1.76
N ALA A 384 18.91 -5.50 -2.38
CA ALA A 384 18.06 -6.57 -1.87
C ALA A 384 18.63 -7.21 -0.59
N ARG A 385 19.96 -7.30 -0.44
CA ARG A 385 20.60 -7.71 0.83
C ARG A 385 20.35 -6.71 1.96
N ILE A 386 20.47 -5.41 1.68
CA ILE A 386 20.23 -4.35 2.67
C ILE A 386 18.76 -4.34 3.12
N THR A 387 17.83 -4.41 2.16
CA THR A 387 16.38 -4.24 2.41
C THR A 387 15.65 -5.51 2.80
N GLY A 388 16.25 -6.69 2.58
CA GLY A 388 15.55 -7.97 2.71
C GLY A 388 14.57 -8.21 1.56
N GLY A 389 14.95 -7.87 0.33
CA GLY A 389 14.21 -8.16 -0.91
C GLY A 389 12.82 -7.51 -1.02
N LYS A 390 12.48 -6.56 -0.13
CA LYS A 390 11.17 -5.91 -0.03
C LYS A 390 11.38 -4.41 0.20
N GLY A 391 10.80 -3.59 -0.67
CA GLY A 391 10.75 -2.14 -0.49
C GLY A 391 9.58 -1.68 0.39
N PRO A 392 9.35 -0.36 0.51
CA PRO A 392 8.20 0.21 1.23
C PRO A 392 6.87 -0.29 0.62
N GLY A 393 5.82 -0.44 1.43
CA GLY A 393 4.58 -1.10 1.04
C GLY A 393 4.70 -2.58 0.67
N GLY A 394 5.88 -3.20 0.83
CA GLY A 394 6.14 -4.56 0.37
C GLY A 394 6.35 -4.69 -1.14
N CYS A 395 6.65 -3.59 -1.85
CA CYS A 395 6.99 -3.62 -3.28
C CYS A 395 8.22 -4.53 -3.55
N LYS A 396 8.22 -5.22 -4.71
CA LYS A 396 9.22 -6.26 -5.05
C LYS A 396 10.05 -5.97 -6.31
N SER A 397 9.83 -4.83 -6.97
CA SER A 397 10.59 -4.39 -8.14
C SER A 397 10.76 -2.87 -8.12
N LYS A 398 11.82 -2.37 -8.77
CA LYS A 398 12.12 -0.93 -8.88
C LYS A 398 10.89 -0.11 -9.29
N ASP A 399 10.29 -0.42 -10.43
CA ASP A 399 9.13 0.30 -10.97
C ASP A 399 7.93 0.29 -10.00
N SER A 400 7.69 -0.85 -9.32
CA SER A 400 6.61 -0.94 -8.32
C SER A 400 6.89 -0.09 -7.07
N CYS A 401 8.16 0.01 -6.65
CA CYS A 401 8.58 0.84 -5.54
C CYS A 401 8.60 2.33 -5.90
N GLU A 402 9.04 2.70 -7.10
CA GLU A 402 8.96 4.08 -7.59
C GLU A 402 7.52 4.54 -7.73
N THR A 403 6.63 3.69 -8.29
CA THR A 403 5.19 3.98 -8.36
C THR A 403 4.59 4.17 -6.97
N TYR A 404 4.94 3.29 -6.02
CA TYR A 404 4.49 3.38 -4.64
C TYR A 404 4.96 4.67 -3.95
N CYS A 405 6.25 5.01 -4.05
CA CYS A 405 6.82 6.17 -3.39
C CYS A 405 6.47 7.52 -4.04
N ASN A 406 6.13 7.54 -5.32
CA ASN A 406 5.61 8.74 -5.98
C ASN A 406 4.17 9.06 -5.57
N ALA A 407 3.41 8.11 -5.03
CA ALA A 407 2.08 8.38 -4.51
C ALA A 407 2.15 9.27 -3.26
N LYS A 408 1.41 10.40 -3.28
CA LYS A 408 1.38 11.41 -2.21
C LYS A 408 1.08 10.84 -0.81
N THR A 409 0.38 9.70 -0.73
CA THR A 409 0.02 9.01 0.53
C THR A 409 1.15 8.19 1.16
N HIS A 410 2.21 7.85 0.41
CA HIS A 410 3.25 6.91 0.85
C HIS A 410 4.65 7.55 0.96
N GLN A 411 4.78 8.85 0.67
CA GLN A 411 6.07 9.57 0.72
C GLN A 411 6.76 9.45 2.09
N GLN A 412 6.01 9.53 3.20
CA GLN A 412 6.57 9.37 4.55
C GLN A 412 7.08 7.95 4.79
N GLU A 413 6.31 6.92 4.44
CA GLU A 413 6.73 5.53 4.61
C GLU A 413 7.99 5.21 3.79
N CYS A 414 8.07 5.72 2.56
CA CYS A 414 9.27 5.58 1.73
C CYS A 414 10.48 6.32 2.29
N PHE A 415 10.29 7.49 2.90
CA PHE A 415 11.37 8.20 3.57
C PHE A 415 11.83 7.45 4.83
N ASP A 416 10.91 7.03 5.70
CA ASP A 416 11.22 6.27 6.92
C ASP A 416 11.90 4.94 6.59
N PHE A 417 11.47 4.27 5.52
CA PHE A 417 12.16 3.11 4.95
C PHE A 417 13.59 3.44 4.53
N ALA A 418 13.78 4.52 3.76
CA ALA A 418 15.10 4.94 3.29
C ALA A 418 16.02 5.35 4.45
N GLN A 419 15.49 5.94 5.53
CA GLN A 419 16.24 6.19 6.76
C GLN A 419 16.63 4.89 7.46
N LYS A 420 15.66 4.00 7.71
CA LYS A 420 15.85 2.71 8.41
C LYS A 420 16.95 1.86 7.78
N TYR A 421 17.02 1.86 6.46
CA TYR A 421 18.00 1.08 5.69
C TYR A 421 19.24 1.90 5.27
N ASN A 422 19.41 3.13 5.78
CA ASN A 422 20.53 4.04 5.48
C ASN A 422 20.74 4.30 3.97
N LEU A 423 19.66 4.32 3.20
CA LEU A 423 19.66 4.63 1.77
C LEU A 423 19.81 6.13 1.50
N ILE A 424 19.63 6.96 2.53
CA ILE A 424 19.93 8.40 2.53
C ILE A 424 21.15 8.64 3.43
N PRO A 425 22.29 9.14 2.90
CA PRO A 425 23.46 9.50 3.70
C PRO A 425 23.13 10.52 4.82
N PRO A 426 23.75 10.44 6.01
CA PRO A 426 23.40 11.29 7.15
C PRO A 426 23.56 12.80 6.91
N ASP A 427 24.53 13.19 6.08
CA ASP A 427 24.76 14.56 5.62
C ASP A 427 23.59 15.04 4.73
N LYS A 428 23.17 14.23 3.76
CA LYS A 428 21.99 14.53 2.91
C LYS A 428 20.70 14.57 3.71
N LEU A 429 20.57 13.71 4.71
CA LEU A 429 19.43 13.69 5.62
C LEU A 429 19.39 14.95 6.51
N LYS A 430 20.55 15.53 6.86
CA LYS A 430 20.67 16.84 7.51
C LYS A 430 20.33 17.99 6.54
N GLU A 431 20.91 18.01 5.33
CA GLU A 431 20.61 19.01 4.29
C GLU A 431 19.10 19.11 4.01
N MET A 432 18.42 17.96 3.87
CA MET A 432 16.98 17.88 3.66
C MET A 432 16.18 18.50 4.82
N ARG A 433 16.53 18.19 6.07
CA ARG A 433 15.87 18.74 7.26
C ARG A 433 16.06 20.26 7.36
N GLU A 434 17.27 20.76 7.13
CA GLU A 434 17.57 22.19 7.15
C GLU A 434 16.87 22.93 6.00
N GLY A 435 16.86 22.34 4.79
CA GLY A 435 16.10 22.85 3.65
C GLY A 435 14.60 22.96 3.94
N MET A 436 14.02 21.94 4.57
CA MET A 436 12.60 21.91 4.93
C MET A 436 12.27 22.93 6.04
N GLY A 437 13.16 23.10 7.02
CA GLY A 437 13.05 24.14 8.04
C GLY A 437 13.07 25.54 7.44
N ARG A 438 14.00 25.82 6.50
CA ARG A 438 14.05 27.09 5.76
C ARG A 438 12.78 27.34 4.95
N LEU A 439 12.28 26.33 4.22
CA LEU A 439 11.03 26.45 3.46
C LEU A 439 9.84 26.79 4.36
N ARG A 440 9.72 26.11 5.51
CA ARG A 440 8.68 26.38 6.51
C ARG A 440 8.77 27.79 7.08
N SER A 441 9.94 28.23 7.53
CA SER A 441 10.15 29.58 8.08
C SER A 441 10.03 30.70 7.02
N GLY A 442 10.24 30.36 5.74
CA GLY A 442 10.06 31.28 4.62
C GLY A 442 8.61 31.42 4.16
N LEU A 443 7.77 30.39 4.36
CA LEU A 443 6.44 30.29 3.73
C LEU A 443 5.53 31.49 4.00
N ASP A 444 5.48 31.96 5.24
CA ASP A 444 4.64 33.10 5.65
C ASP A 444 5.21 34.46 5.18
N GLN A 445 6.45 34.47 4.66
CA GLN A 445 7.15 35.64 4.12
C GLN A 445 7.24 35.61 2.59
N MET A 446 6.74 34.56 1.95
CA MET A 446 6.74 34.43 0.49
C MET A 446 5.71 35.37 -0.15
N PRO A 447 5.98 35.88 -1.38
CA PRO A 447 4.97 36.58 -2.17
C PRO A 447 3.70 35.74 -2.33
N GLN A 448 2.53 36.38 -2.34
CA GLN A 448 1.26 35.66 -2.46
C GLN A 448 1.15 34.89 -3.79
N GLU A 449 1.82 35.35 -4.86
CA GLU A 449 1.92 34.60 -6.12
C GLU A 449 2.63 33.24 -5.93
N ALA A 450 3.66 33.18 -5.06
CA ALA A 450 4.39 31.96 -4.77
C ALA A 450 3.57 31.01 -3.89
N ILE A 451 2.87 31.55 -2.88
CA ILE A 451 1.97 30.77 -2.03
C ILE A 451 0.80 30.21 -2.85
N SER A 452 0.24 30.98 -3.78
CA SER A 452 -0.77 30.49 -4.74
C SER A 452 -0.18 29.36 -5.57
N CYS A 453 0.97 29.55 -6.23
CA CYS A 453 1.59 28.51 -7.04
C CYS A 453 1.78 27.19 -6.26
N LEU A 454 2.26 27.25 -5.01
CA LEU A 454 2.39 26.06 -4.17
C LEU A 454 1.04 25.41 -3.87
N LYS A 455 0.00 26.19 -3.54
CA LYS A 455 -1.36 25.68 -3.30
C LYS A 455 -1.96 25.05 -4.56
N ASP A 456 -1.80 25.69 -5.71
CA ASP A 456 -2.38 25.30 -7.00
C ASP A 456 -1.75 23.99 -7.54
N ASN A 457 -0.45 23.78 -7.30
CA ASN A 457 0.28 22.63 -7.84
C ASN A 457 0.45 21.47 -6.83
N LEU A 458 0.54 21.76 -5.52
CA LEU A 458 0.69 20.73 -4.48
C LEU A 458 -0.66 20.34 -3.87
N GLY A 459 -1.55 21.31 -3.68
CA GLY A 459 -2.79 21.23 -2.90
C GLY A 459 -2.67 21.94 -1.56
N GLN A 460 -3.74 22.59 -1.12
CA GLN A 460 -3.83 23.34 0.14
C GLN A 460 -3.40 22.51 1.36
N ASP A 461 -3.77 21.23 1.41
CA ASP A 461 -3.42 20.32 2.51
C ASP A 461 -1.91 20.09 2.63
N ILE A 462 -1.18 20.02 1.52
CA ILE A 462 0.28 19.86 1.53
C ILE A 462 0.93 21.14 2.03
N VAL A 463 0.44 22.31 1.60
CA VAL A 463 0.93 23.61 2.08
C VAL A 463 0.74 23.75 3.60
N THR A 464 -0.40 23.32 4.14
CA THR A 464 -0.62 23.28 5.60
C THR A 464 0.35 22.31 6.30
N LYS A 465 0.59 21.11 5.75
CA LYS A 465 1.56 20.15 6.32
C LYS A 465 3.02 20.62 6.24
N ILE A 466 3.34 21.51 5.29
CA ILE A 466 4.61 22.22 5.24
C ILE A 466 4.71 23.24 6.38
N GLN A 467 3.62 23.98 6.66
CA GLN A 467 3.55 24.96 7.76
C GLN A 467 3.55 24.31 9.15
N ASP A 468 2.99 23.11 9.33
CA ASP A 468 3.03 22.36 10.60
C ASP A 468 4.28 21.47 10.77
N GLY A 469 4.98 21.17 9.67
CA GLY A 469 6.22 20.40 9.63
C GLY A 469 6.05 18.88 9.59
N SER A 470 4.83 18.39 9.37
CA SER A 470 4.54 16.96 9.14
C SER A 470 4.79 16.50 7.69
N PHE A 471 5.11 17.43 6.78
CA PHE A 471 5.36 17.10 5.38
C PHE A 471 6.82 16.74 5.08
N THR A 472 7.01 15.56 4.47
CA THR A 472 8.28 15.14 3.86
C THR A 472 8.14 15.13 2.32
N PRO A 473 8.87 15.99 1.57
CA PRO A 473 8.77 16.03 0.11
C PRO A 473 9.37 14.80 -0.58
N GLY A 474 8.59 14.14 -1.45
CA GLY A 474 9.13 13.25 -2.49
C GLY A 474 9.77 14.03 -3.66
N PRO A 475 10.51 13.36 -4.57
CA PRO A 475 11.25 14.01 -5.67
C PRO A 475 10.39 14.93 -6.55
N GLN A 476 9.25 14.41 -7.05
CA GLN A 476 8.31 15.19 -7.87
C GLN A 476 7.75 16.41 -7.12
N THR A 477 7.54 16.30 -5.82
CA THR A 477 7.12 17.42 -4.98
C THR A 477 8.22 18.46 -4.85
N GLY A 478 9.49 18.05 -4.69
CA GLY A 478 10.65 18.92 -4.73
C GLY A 478 10.77 19.69 -6.04
N ASP A 479 10.63 19.02 -7.18
CA ASP A 479 10.63 19.64 -8.51
C ASP A 479 9.47 20.65 -8.68
N THR A 480 8.30 20.35 -8.12
CA THR A 480 7.13 21.23 -8.17
C THR A 480 7.34 22.48 -7.31
N ILE A 481 7.87 22.32 -6.09
CA ILE A 481 8.27 23.44 -5.21
C ILE A 481 9.27 24.32 -5.93
N LYS A 482 10.34 23.73 -6.47
CA LYS A 482 11.38 24.42 -7.24
C LYS A 482 10.78 25.19 -8.42
N GLY A 483 9.93 24.56 -9.23
CA GLY A 483 9.27 25.21 -10.37
C GLY A 483 8.36 26.39 -9.98
N CYS A 484 7.80 26.40 -8.78
CA CYS A 484 7.09 27.57 -8.24
C CYS A 484 8.05 28.68 -7.80
N PHE A 485 9.18 28.35 -7.17
CA PHE A 485 10.21 29.34 -6.86
C PHE A 485 10.83 29.95 -8.12
N ASP A 486 11.20 29.14 -9.12
CA ASP A 486 11.81 29.58 -10.37
C ASP A 486 10.92 30.59 -11.13
N LYS A 487 9.59 30.46 -11.05
CA LYS A 487 8.63 31.42 -11.63
C LYS A 487 8.58 32.77 -10.90
N VAL A 488 8.81 32.79 -9.59
CA VAL A 488 8.69 34.00 -8.76
C VAL A 488 10.06 34.68 -8.55
N MET A 489 11.15 33.93 -8.67
CA MET A 489 12.51 34.41 -8.41
C MET A 489 12.88 35.69 -9.22
N PRO A 490 12.52 35.85 -10.51
CA PRO A 490 12.78 37.08 -11.25
C PRO A 490 12.07 38.31 -10.66
N GLN A 491 10.84 38.14 -10.17
CA GLN A 491 10.09 39.22 -9.52
C GLN A 491 10.69 39.58 -8.15
N LEU A 492 11.15 38.56 -7.41
CA LEU A 492 11.80 38.74 -6.11
C LEU A 492 13.17 39.41 -6.27
N GLN A 493 13.95 39.06 -7.28
CA GLN A 493 15.20 39.74 -7.66
C GLN A 493 14.96 41.21 -8.01
N ALA A 494 13.92 41.52 -8.80
CA ALA A 494 13.56 42.90 -9.14
C ALA A 494 13.18 43.73 -7.90
N LYS A 495 12.34 43.18 -7.00
CA LYS A 495 11.98 43.82 -5.72
C LYS A 495 13.19 44.00 -4.80
N LEU A 496 14.09 43.01 -4.74
CA LEU A 496 15.32 43.08 -3.94
C LEU A 496 16.27 44.17 -4.45
N LYS A 497 16.44 44.27 -5.77
CA LYS A 497 17.23 45.33 -6.41
C LYS A 497 16.66 46.71 -6.11
N GLN A 498 15.34 46.90 -6.29
CA GLN A 498 14.66 48.15 -5.92
C GLN A 498 14.86 48.50 -4.44
N GLY A 499 14.77 47.52 -3.53
CA GLY A 499 15.01 47.72 -2.10
C GLY A 499 16.45 48.09 -1.77
N LEU A 500 17.44 47.58 -2.52
CA LEU A 500 18.85 47.95 -2.39
C LEU A 500 19.15 49.35 -2.94
N ASP A 501 18.53 49.73 -4.07
CA ASP A 501 18.65 51.07 -4.65
C ASP A 501 18.01 52.14 -3.75
N GLN A 502 17.02 51.77 -2.93
CA GLN A 502 16.36 52.63 -1.94
C GLN A 502 16.91 52.49 -0.51
N ALA A 503 17.93 51.65 -0.29
CA ALA A 503 18.46 51.38 1.05
C ALA A 503 19.20 52.60 1.63
N THR A 504 18.98 52.87 2.93
CA THR A 504 19.73 53.92 3.62
C THR A 504 21.23 53.58 3.72
N PRO A 505 22.13 54.58 3.88
CA PRO A 505 23.56 54.32 4.07
C PRO A 505 23.86 53.36 5.23
N ALA A 506 23.09 53.44 6.32
CA ALA A 506 23.22 52.53 7.47
C ALA A 506 22.88 51.08 7.12
N ALA A 507 21.87 50.84 6.28
CA ALA A 507 21.57 49.49 5.78
C ALA A 507 22.60 49.01 4.77
N LEU A 508 23.05 49.85 3.83
CA LEU A 508 24.11 49.48 2.91
C LEU A 508 25.39 49.08 3.66
N GLN A 509 25.73 49.79 4.75
CA GLN A 509 26.85 49.44 5.63
C GLN A 509 26.59 48.14 6.41
N CYS A 510 25.37 47.92 6.95
CA CYS A 510 25.00 46.64 7.58
C CYS A 510 25.15 45.46 6.62
N LEU A 511 24.70 45.63 5.38
CA LEU A 511 24.77 44.63 4.31
C LEU A 511 26.20 44.37 3.87
N GLN A 512 27.01 45.42 3.67
CA GLN A 512 28.43 45.29 3.31
C GLN A 512 29.23 44.59 4.42
N ASN A 513 28.94 44.90 5.69
CA ASN A 513 29.55 44.23 6.84
C ASN A 513 29.13 42.75 6.99
N GLY A 514 27.91 42.40 6.61
CA GLY A 514 27.38 41.03 6.75
C GLY A 514 27.57 40.12 5.54
N LEU A 515 27.67 40.69 4.33
CA LEU A 515 27.80 39.96 3.05
C LEU A 515 29.20 40.06 2.43
N GLY A 516 30.02 41.00 2.91
CA GLY A 516 31.24 41.44 2.21
C GLY A 516 30.95 42.27 0.96
N GLU A 517 31.99 42.90 0.40
CA GLU A 517 31.85 43.71 -0.83
C GLU A 517 31.44 42.86 -2.04
N ASP A 518 32.10 41.72 -2.24
CA ASP A 518 31.80 40.80 -3.33
C ASP A 518 30.37 40.22 -3.22
N GLY A 519 29.94 39.84 -2.01
CA GLY A 519 28.60 39.30 -1.78
C GLY A 519 27.50 40.33 -2.04
N LEU A 520 27.71 41.57 -1.59
CA LEU A 520 26.79 42.68 -1.86
C LEU A 520 26.75 43.03 -3.36
N GLN A 521 27.89 43.02 -4.06
CA GLN A 521 27.93 43.30 -5.50
C GLN A 521 27.25 42.20 -6.33
N LYS A 522 27.46 40.93 -5.98
CA LYS A 522 26.77 39.80 -6.61
C LYS A 522 25.25 39.95 -6.54
N ILE A 523 24.72 40.30 -5.37
CA ILE A 523 23.28 40.50 -5.17
C ILE A 523 22.78 41.75 -5.93
N LYS A 524 23.55 42.86 -5.97
CA LYS A 524 23.23 44.04 -6.81
C LYS A 524 23.20 43.74 -8.30
N ASN A 525 24.04 42.80 -8.75
CA ASN A 525 24.09 42.30 -10.12
C ASN A 525 23.00 41.25 -10.43
N GLY A 526 22.14 40.92 -9.45
CA GLY A 526 20.99 40.03 -9.61
C GLY A 526 21.25 38.56 -9.27
N GLU A 527 22.44 38.20 -8.79
CA GLU A 527 22.69 36.84 -8.30
C GLU A 527 21.83 36.56 -7.06
N ALA A 528 21.16 35.40 -7.02
CA ALA A 528 20.28 35.06 -5.91
C ALA A 528 21.10 34.86 -4.62
N PRO A 529 20.68 35.41 -3.47
CA PRO A 529 21.41 35.22 -2.21
C PRO A 529 21.36 33.75 -1.78
N THR A 530 22.47 33.26 -1.22
CA THR A 530 22.47 31.99 -0.47
C THR A 530 21.58 32.10 0.77
N PRO A 531 21.17 30.99 1.41
CA PRO A 531 20.37 31.04 2.63
C PRO A 531 20.97 31.95 3.72
N GLU A 532 22.28 31.87 3.93
CA GLU A 532 23.03 32.63 4.93
C GLU A 532 23.02 34.13 4.60
N ASN A 533 23.19 34.47 3.32
CA ASN A 533 23.08 35.84 2.82
C ASN A 533 21.64 36.38 2.92
N GLY A 534 20.63 35.51 2.76
CA GLY A 534 19.22 35.81 2.97
C GLY A 534 18.91 36.25 4.40
N ASP A 535 19.47 35.57 5.40
CA ASP A 535 19.30 35.94 6.81
C ASP A 535 19.97 37.29 7.14
N VAL A 536 21.14 37.58 6.54
CA VAL A 536 21.80 38.89 6.65
C VAL A 536 20.93 40.00 6.04
N LEU A 537 20.39 39.79 4.84
CA LEU A 537 19.46 40.72 4.20
C LEU A 537 18.25 41.00 5.12
N LYS A 538 17.59 39.93 5.59
CA LYS A 538 16.44 40.02 6.50
C LYS A 538 16.75 40.79 7.77
N LYS A 539 17.91 40.56 8.39
CA LYS A 539 18.37 41.27 9.60
C LYS A 539 18.58 42.76 9.34
N CYS A 540 19.30 43.12 8.27
CA CYS A 540 19.62 44.52 7.96
C CYS A 540 18.39 45.33 7.50
N PHE A 541 17.54 44.76 6.63
CA PHE A 541 16.29 45.41 6.22
C PHE A 541 15.27 45.48 7.37
N GLY A 542 15.19 44.46 8.23
CA GLY A 542 14.35 44.47 9.43
C GLY A 542 14.77 45.54 10.45
N ALA A 543 16.07 45.70 10.69
CA ALA A 543 16.60 46.79 11.51
C ALA A 543 16.26 48.17 10.93
N MET A 544 16.36 48.33 9.60
CA MET A 544 15.96 49.56 8.91
C MET A 544 14.47 49.86 9.10
N LYS A 545 13.59 48.86 8.95
CA LYS A 545 12.14 49.01 9.11
C LYS A 545 11.80 49.46 10.54
N SER A 546 12.41 48.85 11.56
CA SER A 546 12.16 49.21 12.96
C SER A 546 12.71 50.60 13.32
N GLU A 547 13.88 50.98 12.80
CA GLU A 547 14.42 52.34 13.00
C GLU A 547 13.55 53.40 12.29
N GLY A 548 13.10 53.11 11.06
CA GLY A 548 12.18 53.95 10.30
C GLY A 548 10.83 54.15 11.01
N MET A 549 10.22 53.06 11.50
CA MET A 549 8.99 53.12 12.31
C MET A 549 9.17 53.93 13.60
N ASN A 550 10.29 53.76 14.30
CA ASN A 550 10.59 54.54 15.50
C ASN A 550 10.75 56.04 15.18
N LYS A 551 11.41 56.40 14.06
CA LYS A 551 11.49 57.78 13.58
C LYS A 551 10.11 58.34 13.21
N LEU A 552 9.27 57.54 12.53
CA LEU A 552 7.91 57.93 12.15
C LEU A 552 7.02 58.18 13.38
N LYS A 553 7.02 57.26 14.35
CA LYS A 553 6.32 57.36 15.64
C LYS A 553 6.75 58.62 16.41
N ASN A 554 8.06 58.85 16.52
CA ASN A 554 8.62 60.01 17.22
C ASN A 554 8.43 61.35 16.46
N GLY A 555 8.30 61.31 15.14
CA GLY A 555 7.94 62.48 14.33
C GLY A 555 6.47 62.84 14.52
N LEU A 556 5.59 61.84 14.39
CA LEU A 556 4.14 62.00 14.56
C LEU A 556 3.78 62.49 15.97
N SER A 557 4.51 62.07 17.00
CA SER A 557 4.32 62.56 18.38
C SER A 557 4.84 63.99 18.63
N LYS A 558 5.54 64.61 17.67
CA LYS A 558 6.06 65.99 17.72
C LYS A 558 5.38 66.96 16.76
N MET A 559 4.57 66.48 15.81
CA MET A 559 3.86 67.34 14.85
C MET A 559 2.79 68.23 15.52
N PRO A 560 2.45 69.40 14.95
CA PRO A 560 1.31 70.21 15.41
C PRO A 560 -0.03 69.45 15.36
N PRO A 561 -1.01 69.77 16.23
CA PRO A 561 -2.32 69.10 16.26
C PRO A 561 -3.03 69.09 14.90
N GLU A 562 -2.96 70.18 14.15
CA GLU A 562 -3.58 70.34 12.83
C GLU A 562 -3.01 69.34 11.81
N VAL A 563 -1.68 69.15 11.83
CA VAL A 563 -0.98 68.19 10.96
C VAL A 563 -1.35 66.75 11.35
N ARG A 564 -1.42 66.44 12.66
CA ARG A 564 -1.85 65.11 13.14
C ARG A 564 -3.30 64.81 12.76
N SER A 565 -4.19 65.80 12.84
CA SER A 565 -5.59 65.65 12.45
C SER A 565 -5.70 65.29 10.97
N CYS A 566 -5.00 66.03 10.09
CA CYS A 566 -4.93 65.71 8.67
C CYS A 566 -4.38 64.31 8.39
N ILE A 567 -3.29 63.90 9.08
CA ILE A 567 -2.72 62.55 8.93
C ILE A 567 -3.72 61.47 9.39
N THR A 568 -4.46 61.72 10.47
CA THR A 568 -5.48 60.81 11.02
C THR A 568 -6.69 60.68 10.09
N GLU A 569 -7.07 61.77 9.43
CA GLU A 569 -8.11 61.79 8.40
C GLU A 569 -7.67 61.02 7.13
N LYS A 570 -6.44 61.23 6.68
CA LYS A 570 -5.89 60.62 5.46
C LYS A 570 -5.51 59.14 5.60
N LEU A 571 -4.97 58.73 6.75
CA LEU A 571 -4.50 57.35 7.00
C LEU A 571 -5.48 56.51 7.83
N GLY A 572 -6.48 57.13 8.45
CA GLY A 572 -7.40 56.50 9.38
C GLY A 572 -6.85 56.38 10.80
N ALA A 573 -7.75 56.47 11.79
CA ALA A 573 -7.41 56.45 13.21
C ALA A 573 -6.73 55.14 13.65
N ASP A 574 -7.16 53.99 13.13
CA ASP A 574 -6.57 52.68 13.41
C ASP A 574 -5.09 52.59 12.96
N THR A 575 -4.79 53.02 11.73
CA THR A 575 -3.42 53.08 11.19
C THR A 575 -2.53 54.01 12.02
N VAL A 576 -3.03 55.20 12.38
CA VAL A 576 -2.31 56.16 13.23
C VAL A 576 -2.06 55.59 14.62
N GLN A 577 -3.05 54.91 15.20
CA GLN A 577 -2.92 54.26 16.51
C GLN A 577 -1.90 53.12 16.48
N LYS A 578 -1.84 52.33 15.40
CA LYS A 578 -0.83 51.28 15.19
C LYS A 578 0.59 51.82 15.05
N ILE A 579 0.78 52.92 14.31
CA ILE A 579 2.07 53.64 14.25
C ILE A 579 2.47 54.16 15.65
N GLN A 580 1.52 54.65 16.45
CA GLN A 580 1.77 55.15 17.79
C GLN A 580 2.03 54.04 18.83
N SER A 581 1.33 52.91 18.77
CA SER A 581 1.60 51.74 19.62
C SER A 581 2.97 51.14 19.28
N GLY A 582 3.40 51.23 18.02
CA GLY A 582 4.62 50.58 17.51
C GLY A 582 4.33 49.18 16.95
N GLU A 583 3.07 48.93 16.58
CA GLU A 583 2.62 47.73 15.90
C GLU A 583 3.04 47.78 14.42
N ASP A 584 3.23 46.61 13.79
CA ASP A 584 3.91 46.53 12.50
C ASP A 584 2.98 46.92 11.33
N VAL A 585 3.09 48.17 10.88
CA VAL A 585 2.30 48.73 9.77
C VAL A 585 3.02 48.53 8.44
N ASN A 586 2.28 48.18 7.40
CA ASN A 586 2.83 48.13 6.04
C ASN A 586 3.01 49.57 5.51
N ILE A 587 4.26 50.00 5.31
CA ILE A 587 4.57 51.35 4.83
C ILE A 587 4.64 51.35 3.30
N GLY A 588 3.56 51.71 2.63
CA GLY A 588 3.55 52.00 1.19
C GLY A 588 3.69 53.50 0.87
N PRO A 589 3.71 53.85 -0.42
CA PRO A 589 3.86 55.24 -0.91
C PRO A 589 2.78 56.19 -0.37
N GLU A 590 1.59 55.68 -0.07
CA GLU A 590 0.45 56.42 0.47
C GLU A 590 0.76 57.12 1.81
N ILE A 591 1.57 56.50 2.68
CA ILE A 591 1.98 57.13 3.96
C ILE A 591 2.90 58.32 3.69
N GLY A 592 3.85 58.18 2.76
CA GLY A 592 4.74 59.27 2.36
C GLY A 592 3.98 60.46 1.75
N SER A 593 3.04 60.17 0.84
CA SER A 593 2.19 61.18 0.21
C SER A 593 1.31 61.91 1.22
N ALA A 594 0.64 61.19 2.13
CA ALA A 594 -0.19 61.81 3.17
C ALA A 594 0.63 62.71 4.12
N MET A 595 1.82 62.27 4.51
CA MET A 595 2.73 63.09 5.34
C MET A 595 3.14 64.37 4.62
N GLN A 596 3.45 64.31 3.32
CA GLN A 596 3.85 65.47 2.53
C GLN A 596 2.69 66.45 2.26
N GLU A 597 1.48 65.94 2.00
CA GLU A 597 0.27 66.76 1.87
C GLU A 597 -0.08 67.47 3.18
N CYS A 598 -0.13 66.73 4.30
CA CYS A 598 -0.49 67.29 5.59
C CYS A 598 0.57 68.26 6.16
N ALA A 599 1.85 68.05 5.86
CA ALA A 599 2.89 69.03 6.19
C ALA A 599 2.67 70.37 5.45
N LYS A 600 2.33 70.34 4.15
CA LYS A 600 2.02 71.55 3.37
C LYS A 600 0.78 72.27 3.93
N ALA A 601 -0.27 71.53 4.27
CA ALA A 601 -1.48 72.08 4.89
C ALA A 601 -1.18 72.74 6.27
N GLY A 602 -0.33 72.11 7.09
CA GLY A 602 0.10 72.66 8.38
C GLY A 602 0.89 73.96 8.27
N VAL A 603 1.81 74.06 7.30
CA VAL A 603 2.56 75.29 7.04
C VAL A 603 1.64 76.42 6.58
N ALA A 604 0.65 76.13 5.73
CA ALA A 604 -0.35 77.11 5.30
C ALA A 604 -1.22 77.62 6.48
N ALA A 605 -1.70 76.72 7.34
CA ALA A 605 -2.45 77.08 8.55
C ALA A 605 -1.62 77.91 9.56
N MET A 606 -0.32 77.61 9.69
CA MET A 606 0.58 78.37 10.55
C MET A 606 0.84 79.79 9.99
N GLN A 607 1.03 79.92 8.68
CA GLN A 607 1.16 81.22 8.01
C GLN A 607 -0.10 82.07 8.22
N GLN A 608 -1.29 81.50 8.02
CA GLN A 608 -2.56 82.21 8.21
C GLN A 608 -2.72 82.74 9.65
N LYS A 609 -2.39 81.93 10.66
CA LYS A 609 -2.41 82.35 12.08
C LYS A 609 -1.41 83.49 12.37
N MET A 610 -0.25 83.47 11.72
CA MET A 610 0.75 84.54 11.84
C MET A 610 0.26 85.84 11.19
N ASP A 611 -0.33 85.75 10.00
CA ASP A 611 -0.92 86.88 9.27
C ASP A 611 -2.12 87.50 10.02
N GLU A 612 -2.88 86.69 10.76
CA GLU A 612 -3.96 87.17 11.64
C GLU A 612 -3.42 87.83 12.92
N GLY A 613 -2.39 87.27 13.56
CA GLY A 613 -1.71 87.92 14.69
C GLY A 613 -1.09 89.27 14.32
N LEU A 614 -0.62 89.41 13.06
CA LEU A 614 -0.12 90.66 12.50
C LEU A 614 -1.21 91.72 12.22
N LYS A 615 -2.49 91.34 12.13
CA LYS A 615 -3.60 92.32 12.03
C LYS A 615 -3.91 93.01 13.36
N SER A 616 -3.59 92.37 14.48
CA SER A 616 -3.75 92.94 15.84
C SER A 616 -2.53 93.72 16.35
N ALA A 617 -1.43 93.76 15.59
CA ALA A 617 -0.21 94.49 15.95
C ALA A 617 -0.30 95.98 15.56
N PRO A 618 0.32 96.91 16.34
CA PRO A 618 0.51 98.30 15.94
C PRO A 618 1.19 98.43 14.56
N PRO A 619 0.88 99.47 13.77
CA PRO A 619 1.39 99.62 12.39
C PRO A 619 2.93 99.58 12.29
N GLU A 620 3.61 100.10 13.30
CA GLU A 620 5.07 100.17 13.38
C GLU A 620 5.67 98.77 13.62
N ILE A 621 5.04 97.95 14.47
CA ILE A 621 5.46 96.57 14.72
C ILE A 621 5.19 95.71 13.48
N LYS A 622 4.04 95.89 12.84
CA LYS A 622 3.69 95.21 11.60
C LYS A 622 4.71 95.50 10.49
N SER A 623 5.07 96.77 10.28
CA SER A 623 6.09 97.19 9.30
C SER A 623 7.50 96.70 9.67
N CYS A 624 7.87 96.71 10.97
CA CYS A 624 9.15 96.15 11.44
C CYS A 624 9.23 94.65 11.14
N VAL A 625 8.16 93.89 11.40
CA VAL A 625 8.05 92.46 11.13
C VAL A 625 8.08 92.16 9.63
N GLU A 626 7.23 92.80 8.83
CA GLU A 626 7.14 92.56 7.38
C GLU A 626 8.46 92.87 6.66
N SER A 627 9.19 93.92 7.06
CA SER A 627 10.49 94.27 6.45
C SER A 627 11.68 93.44 6.95
N LYS A 628 11.65 92.93 8.19
CA LYS A 628 12.75 92.10 8.75
C LYS A 628 12.64 90.62 8.40
N LEU A 629 11.42 90.07 8.40
CA LEU A 629 11.18 88.64 8.21
C LEU A 629 10.94 88.28 6.74
N GLY A 630 10.46 89.23 5.92
CA GLY A 630 10.05 88.98 4.54
C GLY A 630 9.00 87.86 4.45
N SER A 631 8.92 87.18 3.31
CA SER A 631 8.15 85.94 3.22
C SER A 631 8.92 84.78 3.87
N MET A 632 8.74 84.63 5.19
CA MET A 632 9.12 83.40 5.92
C MET A 632 8.67 82.14 5.17
N SER A 633 7.48 82.17 4.56
CA SER A 633 6.96 81.09 3.72
C SER A 633 7.90 80.73 2.55
N ALA A 634 8.50 81.71 1.85
CA ALA A 634 9.43 81.44 0.77
C ALA A 634 10.75 80.85 1.28
N LYS A 635 11.23 81.28 2.45
CA LYS A 635 12.45 80.74 3.10
C LYS A 635 12.25 79.34 3.67
N MET A 636 11.06 79.03 4.16
CA MET A 636 10.67 77.68 4.57
C MET A 636 10.42 76.77 3.36
N GLN A 637 9.89 77.30 2.25
CA GLN A 637 9.71 76.55 1.00
C GLN A 637 11.02 76.28 0.25
N SER A 638 12.02 77.16 0.36
CA SER A 638 13.36 76.97 -0.23
C SER A 638 14.32 76.17 0.65
N GLY A 639 13.98 75.94 1.93
CA GLY A 639 14.81 75.20 2.89
C GLY A 639 15.87 76.03 3.61
N GLU A 640 15.86 77.37 3.51
CA GLU A 640 16.77 78.26 4.27
C GLU A 640 16.50 78.25 5.79
N LEU A 641 15.29 77.85 6.22
CA LEU A 641 14.92 77.72 7.63
C LEU A 641 14.64 76.24 7.93
N SER A 642 15.60 75.56 8.54
CA SER A 642 15.64 74.10 8.64
C SER A 642 15.21 73.53 10.00
N GLY A 643 15.15 74.38 11.03
CA GLY A 643 14.73 73.97 12.36
C GLY A 643 14.45 75.13 13.32
N GLU A 644 13.99 74.77 14.52
CA GLU A 644 13.57 75.69 15.59
C GLU A 644 14.68 76.69 15.98
N ALA A 645 15.95 76.27 15.91
CA ALA A 645 17.10 77.14 16.18
C ALA A 645 17.31 78.24 15.12
N ASP A 646 16.96 77.99 13.85
CA ASP A 646 17.05 79.01 12.79
C ASP A 646 15.93 80.05 12.95
N VAL A 647 14.73 79.59 13.30
CA VAL A 647 13.58 80.44 13.65
C VAL A 647 13.88 81.26 14.91
N GLN A 648 14.48 80.67 15.95
CA GLN A 648 14.89 81.40 17.16
C GLN A 648 15.97 82.46 16.87
N LYS A 649 16.99 82.17 16.03
CA LYS A 649 17.96 83.20 15.60
C LYS A 649 17.28 84.35 14.86
N LEU A 650 16.29 84.04 14.02
CA LEU A 650 15.51 85.03 13.28
C LEU A 650 14.70 85.93 14.24
N ILE A 651 14.01 85.33 15.22
CA ILE A 651 13.27 86.04 16.29
C ILE A 651 14.23 86.86 17.18
N GLN A 652 15.41 86.33 17.53
CA GLN A 652 16.42 87.03 18.32
C GLN A 652 17.07 88.23 17.60
N SER A 653 16.87 88.36 16.28
CA SER A 653 17.33 89.53 15.48
C SER A 653 16.36 90.73 15.51
N VAL A 654 15.16 90.54 16.07
CA VAL A 654 14.07 91.54 16.15
C VAL A 654 14.24 92.66 17.20
N PRO A 655 15.02 92.56 18.32
CA PRO A 655 15.06 93.57 19.40
C PRO A 655 15.55 95.00 19.07
N SER A 656 15.60 95.42 17.81
CA SER A 656 15.92 96.80 17.38
C SER A 656 14.68 97.68 17.13
N CYS A 657 13.45 97.14 17.20
CA CYS A 657 12.21 97.94 17.14
C CYS A 657 11.97 98.64 18.51
N SER A 658 12.73 99.69 18.82
CA SER A 658 12.65 100.42 20.10
C SER A 658 11.31 101.11 20.32
N TYR A 659 10.44 100.53 21.16
CA TYR A 659 9.16 101.13 21.56
C TYR A 659 9.32 102.06 22.77
N VAL A 660 9.00 103.34 22.61
CA VAL A 660 8.81 104.29 23.72
C VAL A 660 7.31 104.62 23.79
N PRO A 661 6.61 104.27 24.89
CA PRO A 661 5.19 104.61 25.03
C PRO A 661 5.02 106.13 25.17
N ALA A 662 4.11 106.72 24.40
CA ALA A 662 3.70 108.10 24.61
C ALA A 662 2.97 108.23 25.95
N GLY A 663 3.59 108.90 26.95
CA GLY A 663 2.94 109.16 28.24
C GLY A 663 3.80 109.13 29.51
N THR A 664 5.13 108.97 29.44
CA THR A 664 5.99 108.92 30.64
C THR A 664 6.90 110.14 30.83
N ALA A 665 6.48 111.03 31.73
CA ALA A 665 7.24 111.98 32.56
C ALA A 665 8.22 113.02 31.95
N GLN A 666 8.86 112.81 30.79
CA GLN A 666 9.90 113.74 30.31
C GLN A 666 9.37 115.00 29.59
N ASP A 667 8.19 114.96 28.98
CA ASP A 667 7.61 116.15 28.30
C ASP A 667 6.93 117.15 29.25
N MET A 668 6.62 116.78 30.50
CA MET A 668 6.03 117.71 31.47
C MET A 668 7.04 118.73 32.03
N CYS A 669 8.35 118.52 31.86
CA CYS A 669 9.38 119.40 32.41
C CYS A 669 9.84 120.52 31.44
N LYS A 670 9.36 120.52 30.19
CA LYS A 670 9.70 121.54 29.17
C LYS A 670 8.67 122.67 28.98
N LYS A 671 7.59 122.70 29.78
CA LYS A 671 6.55 123.75 29.75
C LYS A 671 6.48 124.64 31.00
N CYS A 672 7.54 124.68 31.83
CA CYS A 672 7.62 125.52 33.03
C CYS A 672 8.82 126.50 33.03
N LYS A 673 9.32 126.90 31.85
CA LYS A 673 10.17 128.09 31.67
C LYS A 673 9.76 128.78 30.37
N THR A 674 9.52 130.10 30.46
CA THR A 674 8.90 130.99 29.45
C THR A 674 7.51 130.50 28.99
N GLU A 675 6.39 131.07 29.41
CA GLU A 675 6.13 132.37 30.08
C GLU A 675 5.33 132.21 31.40
#